data_AF-A0A0P6XAC1-F1
#
_entry.id   AF-A0A0P6XAC1-F1
#
_cell.length_a   1.000
_cell.length_b   1.000
_cell.length_c   1.000
_cell.angle_alpha   90.00
_cell.angle_beta   90.00
_cell.angle_gamma   90.00
#
_symmetry.space_group_name_H-M   'P 1'
#
loop_
_entity.id
_entity.type
_entity.pdbx_description
1 polymer ?
#
loop_
_entity_poly.entity_id
_entity_poly.type
_entity_poly.pdbx_seq_one_letter_code
_entity_poly.pdbx_strand_id
1 'polypeptide(L)'
;MAFYRLIRMDGTVYGYNERKSFLTGSCMNFLRKITRHPLAFPVFLLATMLIAYGYQINRMGFYWDDWPTVYLASLKNSHNFWRFFAYDRPLSAWLYVLLTPLIGINPTAWQFFAIIARWAGCLGFWIFFKQLWPDRKLEAGFATLLLAIYPGFSQQPISLTYSLFWVLYALFLWSLVASLAAIKNPKHRIWLTILALLASLIETMSMEYVIGLELLRPVFFLLLMIQMGIHWKEAIKKALLKWTPYVGVLCVFVYYRFVYYPQIHTDPEANAPLLLREILVHPLPGLTHLFQNMAQDLSQALVFAWSKSIVPAEIDFTHTTTLFAYAIGLVMAILAVMFMKQHAVAGRDVSDTDHFPLQSVLLGFIAVIMGGLPVWSTNRQIILGMWSDRFSLGLMFGIAILLAGLAGWFSQNPFRRAVFLSVFLALGTAFQVQNTAKYKLNWDAQKDYYNQIVWRIPDVKEGTAILGNKVPTGLSAEYSAGFGLNVIYANGENSDLPIWFFSAISDRGGSIPDYVEGIPLKFELRDIKFDSTTSKGLAVYYKYGESCLRVMTSQDKTYPNLDDSESELLSISHPDQIITEAASKSLPSELFGSEASHGWCYYFQKADLARQSGQWQKVLDLHHAAVNSGLGPKNGTEYAPIIEALGHSGSWEEARKLTNRAVELTGNAKPYFCQIWDSLKTLDGSQTVYETVIHDLDCGEIR
;
A
#
# COMPACT_ATOMS: atom_id res chain seq x y z
N MET A 1 -15.49 -76.38 33.07
CA MET A 1 -16.36 -77.53 32.72
C MET A 1 -17.61 -77.00 32.03
N ALA A 2 -18.08 -77.71 30.99
CA ALA A 2 -19.47 -77.86 30.51
C ALA A 2 -20.40 -76.62 30.43
N PHE A 3 -21.23 -76.36 29.40
CA PHE A 3 -21.75 -77.09 28.22
C PHE A 3 -22.34 -75.99 27.28
N TYR A 4 -22.64 -76.15 25.98
CA TYR A 4 -22.56 -77.26 25.01
C TYR A 4 -22.45 -76.68 23.56
N ARG A 5 -22.90 -77.40 22.53
CA ARG A 5 -23.29 -76.90 21.19
C ARG A 5 -24.69 -77.46 20.83
N LEU A 6 -25.49 -76.77 20.00
CA LEU A 6 -25.96 -77.23 18.67
C LEU A 6 -27.22 -76.50 18.13
N ILE A 7 -27.25 -76.30 16.80
CA ILE A 7 -28.42 -76.19 15.88
C ILE A 7 -29.31 -74.91 16.03
N ARG A 8 -29.33 -73.96 15.07
CA ARG A 8 -30.09 -73.87 13.78
C ARG A 8 -31.64 -73.93 13.99
N MET A 9 -32.50 -73.16 13.31
CA MET A 9 -32.36 -72.30 12.12
C MET A 9 -33.50 -71.25 12.05
N ASP A 10 -33.35 -70.27 11.14
CA ASP A 10 -34.36 -69.34 10.57
C ASP A 10 -35.03 -68.25 11.43
N GLY A 11 -35.15 -67.06 10.82
CA GLY A 11 -35.72 -65.84 11.43
C GLY A 11 -35.23 -64.55 10.77
N THR A 12 -35.64 -64.28 9.53
CA THR A 12 -35.35 -63.00 8.84
C THR A 12 -35.99 -61.80 9.52
N VAL A 13 -35.19 -60.82 9.94
CA VAL A 13 -35.63 -59.44 10.24
C VAL A 13 -34.66 -58.44 9.61
N TYR A 14 -35.22 -57.33 9.10
CA TYR A 14 -34.52 -56.30 8.31
C TYR A 14 -33.54 -55.44 9.12
N GLY A 15 -32.37 -55.18 8.52
CA GLY A 15 -31.89 -53.82 8.23
C GLY A 15 -31.24 -52.97 9.34
N TYR A 16 -29.92 -52.77 9.25
CA TYR A 16 -29.30 -51.49 9.65
C TYR A 16 -28.04 -51.11 8.84
N ASN A 17 -28.24 -50.39 7.72
CA ASN A 17 -27.34 -49.38 7.14
C ASN A 17 -25.83 -49.68 6.88
N GLU A 18 -25.51 -50.62 5.98
CA GLU A 18 -24.25 -50.54 5.20
C GLU A 18 -24.38 -49.62 3.97
N ARG A 19 -24.66 -48.32 4.18
CA ARG A 19 -24.62 -47.28 3.11
C ARG A 19 -24.02 -45.93 3.54
N LYS A 20 -22.96 -45.94 4.35
CA LYS A 20 -22.18 -44.73 4.72
C LYS A 20 -20.65 -44.92 4.66
N SER A 21 -20.08 -45.26 3.50
CA SER A 21 -18.62 -45.06 3.29
C SER A 21 -18.13 -44.87 1.84
N PHE A 22 -18.90 -45.30 0.82
CA PHE A 22 -18.37 -45.32 -0.56
C PHE A 22 -18.14 -43.92 -1.17
N LEU A 23 -19.04 -42.97 -0.92
CA LEU A 23 -18.92 -41.59 -1.43
C LEU A 23 -17.85 -40.76 -0.68
N THR A 24 -17.64 -41.01 0.61
CA THR A 24 -16.62 -40.31 1.41
C THR A 24 -15.20 -40.82 1.15
N GLY A 25 -15.03 -42.12 0.87
CA GLY A 25 -13.74 -42.71 0.52
C GLY A 25 -13.15 -42.16 -0.78
N SER A 26 -13.96 -42.05 -1.84
CA SER A 26 -13.50 -41.57 -3.16
C SER A 26 -13.03 -40.11 -3.11
N CYS A 27 -13.83 -39.21 -2.53
CA CYS A 27 -13.49 -37.80 -2.38
C CYS A 27 -12.22 -37.60 -1.53
N MET A 28 -12.09 -38.34 -0.41
CA MET A 28 -10.91 -38.22 0.46
C MET A 28 -9.63 -38.80 -0.19
N ASN A 29 -9.74 -39.82 -1.04
CA ASN A 29 -8.61 -40.33 -1.82
C ASN A 29 -8.21 -39.37 -2.96
N PHE A 30 -9.18 -38.74 -3.63
CA PHE A 30 -8.93 -37.70 -4.63
C PHE A 30 -8.23 -36.48 -4.02
N LEU A 31 -8.72 -35.99 -2.88
CA LEU A 31 -8.07 -34.91 -2.11
C LEU A 31 -6.64 -35.29 -1.71
N ARG A 32 -6.41 -36.50 -1.19
CA ARG A 32 -5.05 -37.00 -0.87
C ARG A 32 -4.13 -37.06 -2.10
N LYS A 33 -4.65 -37.37 -3.28
CA LYS A 33 -3.87 -37.37 -4.54
C LYS A 33 -3.46 -35.95 -4.94
N ILE A 34 -4.37 -34.98 -4.80
CA ILE A 34 -4.09 -33.56 -5.07
C ILE A 34 -3.10 -32.99 -4.05
N THR A 35 -3.38 -33.11 -2.75
CA THR A 35 -2.58 -32.45 -1.69
C THR A 35 -1.16 -32.98 -1.59
N ARG A 36 -0.89 -34.21 -2.05
CA ARG A 36 0.45 -34.81 -2.11
C ARG A 36 1.25 -34.47 -3.37
N HIS A 37 0.67 -33.78 -4.36
CA HIS A 37 1.40 -33.37 -5.55
C HIS A 37 2.47 -32.32 -5.18
N PRO A 38 3.71 -32.35 -5.74
CA PRO A 38 4.78 -31.42 -5.35
C PRO A 38 4.43 -29.94 -5.59
N LEU A 39 3.58 -29.64 -6.58
CA LEU A 39 3.09 -28.28 -6.85
C LEU A 39 1.89 -27.86 -5.97
N ALA A 40 1.30 -28.75 -5.18
CA ALA A 40 0.08 -28.46 -4.44
C ALA A 40 0.26 -27.32 -3.42
N PHE A 41 1.36 -27.32 -2.67
CA PHE A 41 1.65 -26.24 -1.73
C PHE A 41 2.01 -24.91 -2.44
N PRO A 42 2.90 -24.88 -3.46
CA PRO A 42 3.14 -23.67 -4.26
C PRO A 42 1.87 -23.03 -4.84
N VAL A 43 0.93 -23.84 -5.34
CA VAL A 43 -0.37 -23.37 -5.86
C VAL A 43 -1.29 -22.89 -4.73
N PHE A 44 -1.35 -23.59 -3.59
CA PHE A 44 -2.13 -23.16 -2.43
C PHE A 44 -1.62 -21.83 -1.86
N LEU A 45 -0.30 -21.64 -1.80
CA LEU A 45 0.35 -20.39 -1.42
C LEU A 45 -0.01 -19.25 -2.36
N LEU A 46 0.08 -19.47 -3.69
CA LEU A 46 -0.31 -18.46 -4.68
C LEU A 46 -1.80 -18.10 -4.56
N ALA A 47 -2.67 -19.11 -4.44
CA ALA A 47 -4.11 -18.90 -4.27
C ALA A 47 -4.42 -18.09 -2.99
N THR A 48 -3.74 -18.39 -1.87
CA THR A 48 -3.86 -17.62 -0.62
C THR A 48 -3.54 -16.14 -0.85
N MET A 49 -2.46 -15.85 -1.57
CA MET A 49 -2.03 -14.48 -1.84
C MET A 49 -2.93 -13.76 -2.85
N LEU A 50 -3.39 -14.44 -3.90
CA LEU A 50 -4.36 -13.90 -4.86
C LEU A 50 -5.72 -13.62 -4.20
N ILE A 51 -6.12 -14.40 -3.20
CA ILE A 51 -7.31 -14.12 -2.40
C ILE A 51 -7.08 -12.90 -1.49
N ALA A 52 -5.96 -12.86 -0.76
CA ALA A 52 -5.67 -11.80 0.20
C ALA A 52 -5.45 -10.41 -0.45
N TYR A 53 -4.78 -10.39 -1.61
CA TYR A 53 -4.32 -9.17 -2.27
C TYR A 53 -4.91 -8.95 -3.68
N GLY A 54 -5.24 -10.04 -4.38
CA GLY A 54 -5.61 -10.01 -5.79
C GLY A 54 -7.10 -9.85 -6.09
N TYR A 55 -8.01 -10.01 -5.10
CA TYR A 55 -9.45 -10.02 -5.36
C TYR A 55 -10.02 -8.68 -5.88
N GLN A 56 -9.27 -7.58 -5.74
CA GLN A 56 -9.59 -6.26 -6.32
C GLN A 56 -8.47 -5.73 -7.24
N ILE A 57 -7.63 -6.60 -7.80
CA ILE A 57 -6.42 -6.22 -8.54
C ILE A 57 -6.66 -5.27 -9.73
N ASN A 58 -7.77 -5.44 -10.45
CA ASN A 58 -8.19 -4.57 -11.56
C ASN A 58 -8.86 -3.25 -11.09
N ARG A 59 -8.95 -3.01 -9.78
CA ARG A 59 -9.60 -1.84 -9.16
C ARG A 59 -8.68 -1.07 -8.21
N MET A 60 -7.41 -1.45 -8.15
CA MET A 60 -6.35 -0.73 -7.43
C MET A 60 -5.46 0.01 -8.43
N GLY A 61 -4.75 1.03 -7.94
CA GLY A 61 -3.85 1.85 -8.72
C GLY A 61 -2.45 1.90 -8.13
N PHE A 62 -1.91 3.11 -8.11
CA PHE A 62 -0.65 3.47 -7.48
C PHE A 62 -0.88 4.41 -6.29
N TYR A 63 0.05 4.36 -5.34
CA TYR A 63 -0.06 5.05 -4.07
C TYR A 63 1.30 5.52 -3.60
N TRP A 64 1.33 6.58 -2.79
CA TRP A 64 2.54 7.03 -2.08
C TRP A 64 3.83 7.08 -2.93
N ASP A 65 4.84 6.24 -2.62
CA ASP A 65 6.16 6.14 -3.26
C ASP A 65 6.14 5.47 -4.66
N ASP A 66 5.00 4.96 -5.14
CA ASP A 66 4.87 4.49 -6.53
C ASP A 66 4.98 5.68 -7.51
N TRP A 67 4.32 6.78 -7.17
CA TRP A 67 4.08 7.93 -8.06
C TRP A 67 5.33 8.60 -8.66
N PRO A 68 6.43 8.83 -7.93
CA PRO A 68 7.67 9.33 -8.53
C PRO A 68 8.17 8.42 -9.67
N THR A 69 8.06 7.10 -9.50
CA THR A 69 8.55 6.13 -10.49
C THR A 69 7.57 5.97 -11.65
N VAL A 70 6.26 6.13 -11.41
CA VAL A 70 5.23 6.22 -12.47
C VAL A 70 5.49 7.43 -13.37
N TYR A 71 5.82 8.59 -12.79
CA TYR A 71 6.24 9.78 -13.53
C TYR A 71 7.49 9.51 -14.38
N LEU A 72 8.56 8.97 -13.77
CA LEU A 72 9.78 8.61 -14.51
C LEU A 72 9.54 7.60 -15.66
N ALA A 73 8.62 6.65 -15.47
CA ALA A 73 8.22 5.71 -16.52
C ALA A 73 7.42 6.40 -17.65
N SER A 74 6.59 7.40 -17.33
CA SER A 74 5.83 8.16 -18.32
C SER A 74 6.72 9.03 -19.23
N LEU A 75 7.90 9.44 -18.76
CA LEU A 75 8.93 10.12 -19.56
C LEU A 75 9.62 9.20 -20.60
N LYS A 76 9.41 7.88 -20.54
CA LYS A 76 9.93 6.86 -21.48
C LYS A 76 11.44 6.81 -21.66
N ASN A 77 12.21 7.52 -20.83
CA ASN A 77 13.67 7.55 -20.85
C ASN A 77 14.26 6.84 -19.62
N SER A 78 14.85 5.66 -19.83
CA SER A 78 15.40 4.83 -18.75
C SER A 78 16.60 5.45 -18.02
N HIS A 79 17.26 6.47 -18.59
CA HIS A 79 18.33 7.19 -17.90
C HIS A 79 17.83 7.94 -16.66
N ASN A 80 16.58 8.43 -16.70
CA ASN A 80 15.99 9.19 -15.60
C ASN A 80 15.86 8.34 -14.31
N PHE A 81 15.70 7.01 -14.40
CA PHE A 81 15.76 6.13 -13.23
C PHE A 81 17.15 6.10 -12.58
N TRP A 82 18.22 6.00 -13.37
CA TRP A 82 19.58 6.00 -12.83
C TRP A 82 19.90 7.33 -12.16
N ARG A 83 19.52 8.45 -12.79
CA ARG A 83 19.71 9.81 -12.25
C ARG A 83 18.93 10.00 -10.94
N PHE A 84 17.66 9.59 -10.91
CA PHE A 84 16.80 9.68 -9.72
C PHE A 84 17.25 8.79 -8.57
N PHE A 85 17.61 7.53 -8.80
CA PHE A 85 18.05 6.65 -7.71
C PHE A 85 19.52 6.85 -7.30
N ALA A 86 20.35 7.52 -8.11
CA ALA A 86 21.74 7.80 -7.75
C ALA A 86 21.90 8.53 -6.41
N TYR A 87 20.96 9.42 -6.09
CA TYR A 87 20.97 10.25 -4.89
C TYR A 87 21.02 9.49 -3.56
N ASP A 88 20.44 8.27 -3.47
CA ASP A 88 20.44 7.49 -2.21
C ASP A 88 20.75 5.99 -2.37
N ARG A 89 20.40 5.40 -3.52
CA ARG A 89 20.45 3.96 -3.79
C ARG A 89 20.61 3.67 -5.29
N PRO A 90 21.73 4.06 -5.94
CA PRO A 90 21.88 4.00 -7.41
C PRO A 90 21.50 2.65 -8.02
N LEU A 91 21.87 1.56 -7.35
CA LEU A 91 21.60 0.22 -7.85
C LEU A 91 20.11 -0.16 -7.79
N SER A 92 19.27 0.49 -6.97
CA SER A 92 17.81 0.24 -6.96
C SER A 92 17.13 0.49 -8.32
N ALA A 93 17.74 1.28 -9.22
CA ALA A 93 17.20 1.56 -10.55
C ALA A 93 17.08 0.33 -11.47
N TRP A 94 17.90 -0.73 -11.27
CA TRP A 94 18.01 -1.83 -12.25
C TRP A 94 16.67 -2.52 -12.54
N LEU A 95 15.81 -2.63 -11.52
CA LEU A 95 14.50 -3.26 -11.65
C LEU A 95 13.59 -2.45 -12.57
N TYR A 96 13.48 -1.14 -12.33
CA TYR A 96 12.60 -0.26 -13.07
C TYR A 96 13.07 -0.09 -14.51
N VAL A 97 14.37 0.02 -14.74
CA VAL A 97 14.99 0.03 -16.08
C VAL A 97 14.67 -1.25 -16.87
N LEU A 98 14.60 -2.41 -16.21
CA LEU A 98 14.30 -3.69 -16.86
C LEU A 98 12.80 -3.93 -17.06
N LEU A 99 11.96 -3.54 -16.10
CA LEU A 99 10.52 -3.87 -16.10
C LEU A 99 9.61 -2.78 -16.65
N THR A 100 9.92 -1.49 -16.49
CA THR A 100 9.04 -0.42 -17.01
C THR A 100 8.88 -0.43 -18.54
N PRO A 101 9.87 -0.85 -19.36
CA PRO A 101 9.64 -1.02 -20.81
C PRO A 101 8.71 -2.19 -21.17
N LEU A 102 8.47 -3.12 -20.25
CA LEU A 102 7.65 -4.32 -20.45
C LEU A 102 6.26 -4.22 -19.82
N ILE A 103 6.16 -3.59 -18.64
CA ILE A 103 4.93 -3.46 -17.85
C ILE A 103 4.27 -2.09 -18.07
N GLY A 104 5.05 -1.08 -18.48
CA GLY A 104 4.59 0.31 -18.60
C GLY A 104 4.14 0.88 -17.25
N ILE A 105 3.18 1.80 -17.31
CA ILE A 105 2.51 2.41 -16.15
C ILE A 105 1.17 1.74 -15.82
N ASN A 106 0.98 0.47 -16.18
CA ASN A 106 -0.26 -0.25 -15.91
C ASN A 106 -0.31 -0.76 -14.45
N PRO A 107 -1.21 -0.24 -13.58
CA PRO A 107 -1.21 -0.61 -12.17
C PRO A 107 -1.58 -2.08 -11.95
N THR A 108 -2.54 -2.63 -12.68
CA THR A 108 -2.95 -4.04 -12.53
C THR A 108 -1.79 -5.01 -12.76
N ALA A 109 -0.95 -4.74 -13.77
CA ALA A 109 0.21 -5.56 -14.07
C ALA A 109 1.31 -5.44 -12.99
N TRP A 110 1.54 -4.24 -12.42
CA TRP A 110 2.44 -4.05 -11.28
C TRP A 110 1.92 -4.71 -9.99
N GLN A 111 0.62 -4.61 -9.69
CA GLN A 111 -0.01 -5.32 -8.57
C GLN A 111 0.17 -6.84 -8.70
N PHE A 112 0.02 -7.39 -9.91
CA PHE A 112 0.23 -8.81 -10.16
C PHE A 112 1.70 -9.20 -10.03
N PHE A 113 2.62 -8.41 -10.59
CA PHE A 113 4.05 -8.64 -10.45
C PHE A 113 4.50 -8.62 -8.97
N ALA A 114 4.00 -7.67 -8.17
CA ALA A 114 4.30 -7.60 -6.73
C ALA A 114 3.83 -8.85 -5.96
N ILE A 115 2.68 -9.42 -6.33
CA ILE A 115 2.19 -10.69 -5.76
C ILE A 115 3.10 -11.85 -6.17
N ILE A 116 3.51 -11.93 -7.44
CA ILE A 116 4.40 -12.98 -7.96
C ILE A 116 5.81 -12.88 -7.35
N ALA A 117 6.37 -11.69 -7.21
CA ALA A 117 7.65 -11.46 -6.55
C ALA A 117 7.62 -11.92 -5.08
N ARG A 118 6.58 -11.53 -4.33
CA ARG A 118 6.39 -11.99 -2.94
C ARG A 118 6.19 -13.50 -2.85
N TRP A 119 5.45 -14.09 -3.79
CA TRP A 119 5.24 -15.54 -3.87
C TRP A 119 6.56 -16.28 -4.12
N ALA A 120 7.38 -15.80 -5.06
CA ALA A 120 8.70 -16.33 -5.34
C ALA A 120 9.62 -16.27 -4.10
N GLY A 121 9.55 -15.17 -3.33
CA GLY A 121 10.21 -15.08 -2.03
C GLY A 121 9.70 -16.12 -1.02
N CYS A 122 8.39 -16.18 -0.80
CA CYS A 122 7.79 -17.14 0.13
C CYS A 122 8.06 -18.61 -0.27
N LEU A 123 8.17 -18.93 -1.56
CA LEU A 123 8.65 -20.24 -2.01
C LEU A 123 10.11 -20.51 -1.63
N GLY A 124 10.99 -19.51 -1.76
CA GLY A 124 12.37 -19.57 -1.26
C GLY A 124 12.39 -19.87 0.24
N PHE A 125 11.59 -19.16 1.04
CA PHE A 125 11.44 -19.40 2.47
C PHE A 125 10.95 -20.83 2.78
N TRP A 126 9.94 -21.34 2.07
CA TRP A 126 9.45 -22.71 2.25
C TRP A 126 10.52 -23.78 1.97
N ILE A 127 11.31 -23.58 0.91
CA ILE A 127 12.39 -24.51 0.55
C ILE A 127 13.52 -24.43 1.56
N PHE A 128 13.91 -23.21 1.98
CA PHE A 128 14.90 -22.97 3.04
C PHE A 128 14.48 -23.65 4.35
N PHE A 129 13.24 -23.45 4.81
CA PHE A 129 12.72 -24.05 6.03
C PHE A 129 12.77 -25.58 5.96
N LYS A 130 12.34 -26.20 4.86
CA LYS A 130 12.45 -27.67 4.67
C LYS A 130 13.89 -28.15 4.54
N GLN A 131 14.84 -27.31 4.14
CA GLN A 131 16.26 -27.68 4.14
C GLN A 131 16.84 -27.67 5.56
N LEU A 132 16.33 -26.84 6.47
CA LEU A 132 16.68 -26.82 7.89
C LEU A 132 15.88 -27.82 8.73
N TRP A 133 14.63 -28.14 8.39
CA TRP A 133 13.83 -29.11 9.15
C TRP A 133 12.95 -29.96 8.20
N PRO A 134 13.51 -31.02 7.58
CA PRO A 134 12.83 -31.76 6.50
C PRO A 134 11.54 -32.47 6.94
N ASP A 135 11.44 -32.84 8.22
CA ASP A 135 10.28 -33.54 8.79
C ASP A 135 9.16 -32.58 9.22
N ARG A 136 9.45 -31.28 9.36
CA ARG A 136 8.54 -30.23 9.88
C ARG A 136 7.71 -29.60 8.77
N LYS A 137 7.04 -30.44 7.97
CA LYS A 137 6.32 -30.02 6.75
C LYS A 137 5.10 -29.14 7.05
N LEU A 138 4.43 -29.39 8.18
CA LEU A 138 3.27 -28.61 8.63
C LEU A 138 3.70 -27.20 9.02
N GLU A 139 4.75 -27.12 9.84
CA GLU A 139 5.34 -25.88 10.32
C GLU A 139 5.96 -25.07 9.18
N ALA A 140 6.69 -25.71 8.27
CA ALA A 140 7.21 -25.07 7.06
C ALA A 140 6.09 -24.44 6.22
N GLY A 141 4.97 -25.16 6.05
CA GLY A 141 3.82 -24.69 5.31
C GLY A 141 3.14 -23.50 5.98
N PHE A 142 2.81 -23.61 7.27
CA PHE A 142 2.18 -22.52 8.02
C PHE A 142 3.09 -21.30 8.19
N ALA A 143 4.37 -21.47 8.54
CA ALA A 143 5.32 -20.35 8.63
C ALA A 143 5.39 -19.58 7.30
N THR A 144 5.42 -20.29 6.18
CA THR A 144 5.41 -19.67 4.84
C THR A 144 4.10 -18.91 4.58
N LEU A 145 2.95 -19.49 4.92
CA LEU A 145 1.65 -18.82 4.77
C LEU A 145 1.58 -17.56 5.64
N LEU A 146 2.01 -17.64 6.91
CA LEU A 146 2.04 -16.51 7.83
C LEU A 146 2.97 -15.38 7.36
N LEU A 147 4.14 -15.71 6.79
CA LEU A 147 5.02 -14.74 6.12
C LEU A 147 4.33 -14.07 4.92
N ALA A 148 3.63 -14.87 4.10
CA ALA A 148 2.97 -14.42 2.89
C ALA A 148 1.80 -13.46 3.12
N ILE A 149 1.16 -13.50 4.30
CA ILE A 149 -0.02 -12.68 4.68
C ILE A 149 0.19 -11.83 5.94
N TYR A 150 1.43 -11.73 6.44
CA TYR A 150 1.78 -11.09 7.71
C TYR A 150 1.15 -9.69 7.88
N PRO A 151 0.29 -9.44 8.89
CA PRO A 151 -0.48 -8.20 9.02
C PRO A 151 0.32 -7.03 9.63
N GLY A 152 1.55 -7.28 10.08
CA GLY A 152 2.48 -6.19 10.42
C GLY A 152 2.98 -5.44 9.19
N PHE A 153 2.78 -5.96 7.97
CA PHE A 153 3.05 -5.27 6.72
C PHE A 153 1.76 -5.06 5.91
N SER A 154 1.37 -3.81 5.70
CA SER A 154 0.14 -3.38 5.01
C SER A 154 0.37 -2.81 3.61
N GLN A 155 1.62 -2.59 3.22
CA GLN A 155 1.96 -1.82 2.02
C GLN A 155 2.08 -2.66 0.73
N GLN A 156 1.50 -3.88 0.70
CA GLN A 156 1.46 -4.70 -0.52
C GLN A 156 0.84 -3.97 -1.73
N PRO A 157 -0.22 -3.16 -1.59
CA PRO A 157 -0.82 -2.46 -2.71
C PRO A 157 0.01 -1.28 -3.24
N ILE A 158 1.08 -0.86 -2.56
CA ILE A 158 2.05 0.13 -3.07
C ILE A 158 3.00 -0.62 -4.01
N SER A 159 2.42 -1.07 -5.12
CA SER A 159 2.85 -2.28 -5.81
C SER A 159 4.17 -2.12 -6.54
N LEU A 160 4.46 -0.94 -7.07
CA LEU A 160 5.65 -0.68 -7.86
C LEU A 160 6.85 -0.47 -6.93
N THR A 161 6.71 0.31 -5.86
CA THR A 161 7.77 0.45 -4.84
C THR A 161 8.11 -0.90 -4.22
N TYR A 162 7.11 -1.63 -3.71
CA TYR A 162 7.37 -2.91 -3.03
C TYR A 162 7.65 -4.07 -3.96
N SER A 163 7.45 -3.95 -5.28
CA SER A 163 7.98 -4.91 -6.24
C SER A 163 9.50 -5.04 -6.11
N LEU A 164 10.22 -3.94 -5.92
CA LEU A 164 11.67 -3.99 -5.62
C LEU A 164 11.94 -4.72 -4.32
N PHE A 165 11.32 -4.31 -3.21
CA PHE A 165 11.48 -4.97 -1.93
C PHE A 165 11.21 -6.48 -2.00
N TRP A 166 10.16 -6.92 -2.68
CA TRP A 166 9.83 -8.34 -2.81
C TRP A 166 10.81 -9.12 -3.69
N VAL A 167 11.33 -8.52 -4.76
CA VAL A 167 12.39 -9.13 -5.57
C VAL A 167 13.69 -9.26 -4.78
N LEU A 168 14.10 -8.23 -4.03
CA LEU A 168 15.28 -8.29 -3.17
C LEU A 168 15.09 -9.33 -2.03
N TYR A 169 13.91 -9.37 -1.41
CA TYR A 169 13.57 -10.38 -0.40
C TYR A 169 13.60 -11.81 -0.97
N ALA A 170 13.18 -11.98 -2.23
CA ALA A 170 13.30 -13.25 -2.93
C ALA A 170 14.78 -13.60 -3.20
N LEU A 171 15.60 -12.65 -3.65
CA LEU A 171 17.04 -12.86 -3.85
C LEU A 171 17.75 -13.29 -2.56
N PHE A 172 17.46 -12.64 -1.43
CA PHE A 172 17.95 -13.05 -0.09
C PHE A 172 17.55 -14.50 0.23
N LEU A 173 16.27 -14.84 0.12
CA LEU A 173 15.78 -16.19 0.46
C LEU A 173 16.32 -17.28 -0.48
N TRP A 174 16.40 -17.01 -1.78
CA TRP A 174 16.99 -17.93 -2.74
C TRP A 174 18.52 -18.04 -2.60
N SER A 175 19.20 -16.99 -2.13
CA SER A 175 20.60 -17.05 -1.72
C SER A 175 20.81 -18.01 -0.55
N LEU A 176 19.94 -17.97 0.47
CA LEU A 176 19.98 -18.92 1.59
C LEU A 176 19.74 -20.37 1.11
N VAL A 177 18.72 -20.60 0.27
CA VAL A 177 18.42 -21.91 -0.34
C VAL A 177 19.63 -22.44 -1.12
N ALA A 178 20.25 -21.61 -1.95
CA ALA A 178 21.40 -22.00 -2.77
C ALA A 178 22.63 -22.30 -1.89
N SER A 179 22.85 -21.56 -0.81
CA SER A 179 23.95 -21.80 0.13
C SER A 179 23.84 -23.13 0.86
N LEU A 180 22.65 -23.43 1.40
CA LEU A 180 22.41 -24.71 2.07
C LEU A 180 22.45 -25.88 1.07
N ALA A 181 21.92 -25.68 -0.15
CA ALA A 181 22.04 -26.65 -1.23
C ALA A 181 23.51 -26.91 -1.66
N ALA A 182 24.37 -25.88 -1.64
CA ALA A 182 25.80 -26.01 -1.95
C ALA A 182 26.57 -26.82 -0.88
N ILE A 183 26.11 -26.81 0.37
CA ILE A 183 26.65 -27.66 1.44
C ILE A 183 26.21 -29.11 1.24
N LYS A 184 24.92 -29.34 0.90
CA LYS A 184 24.36 -30.69 0.69
C LYS A 184 24.85 -31.38 -0.59
N ASN A 185 25.20 -30.64 -1.64
CA ASN A 185 25.49 -31.18 -2.97
C ASN A 185 26.92 -30.85 -3.46
N PRO A 186 27.94 -31.67 -3.13
CA PRO A 186 29.32 -31.43 -3.54
C PRO A 186 29.49 -31.21 -5.05
N LYS A 187 28.76 -31.96 -5.89
CA LYS A 187 28.81 -31.89 -7.36
C LYS A 187 28.46 -30.50 -7.92
N HIS A 188 27.48 -29.82 -7.34
CA HIS A 188 26.97 -28.53 -7.83
C HIS A 188 27.38 -27.35 -6.92
N ARG A 189 28.23 -27.61 -5.91
CA ARG A 189 28.62 -26.65 -4.88
C ARG A 189 29.13 -25.32 -5.45
N ILE A 190 29.97 -25.34 -6.48
CA ILE A 190 30.58 -24.10 -7.02
C ILE A 190 29.50 -23.19 -7.61
N TRP A 191 28.71 -23.70 -8.56
CA TRP A 191 27.62 -22.94 -9.19
C TRP A 191 26.56 -22.46 -8.20
N LEU A 192 26.16 -23.31 -7.25
CA LEU A 192 25.22 -22.90 -6.19
C LEU A 192 25.82 -21.83 -5.25
N THR A 193 27.12 -21.86 -4.99
CA THR A 193 27.81 -20.80 -4.23
C THR A 193 27.84 -19.49 -5.01
N ILE A 194 28.14 -19.54 -6.32
CA ILE A 194 28.14 -18.35 -7.21
C ILE A 194 26.75 -17.71 -7.26
N LEU A 195 25.70 -18.51 -7.48
CA LEU A 195 24.31 -18.01 -7.48
C LEU A 195 23.93 -17.38 -6.13
N ALA A 196 24.31 -18.00 -5.01
CA ALA A 196 24.05 -17.44 -3.69
C ALA A 196 24.78 -16.12 -3.44
N LEU A 197 26.02 -15.99 -3.88
CA LEU A 197 26.82 -14.77 -3.76
C LEU A 197 26.29 -13.64 -4.66
N LEU A 198 25.95 -13.93 -5.90
CA LEU A 198 25.36 -12.93 -6.82
C LEU A 198 24.01 -12.44 -6.29
N ALA A 199 23.14 -13.34 -5.83
CA ALA A 199 21.84 -12.95 -5.29
C ALA A 199 21.96 -12.11 -4.00
N SER A 200 22.86 -12.48 -3.08
CA SER A 200 23.17 -11.71 -1.87
C SER A 200 23.78 -10.34 -2.21
N LEU A 201 24.73 -10.28 -3.17
CA LEU A 201 25.35 -9.03 -3.61
C LEU A 201 24.33 -8.08 -4.24
N ILE A 202 23.48 -8.55 -5.16
CA ILE A 202 22.46 -7.72 -5.81
C ILE A 202 21.42 -7.23 -4.79
N GLU A 203 20.99 -8.09 -3.87
CA GLU A 203 20.07 -7.73 -2.79
C GLU A 203 20.67 -6.64 -1.90
N THR A 204 21.76 -6.96 -1.22
CA THR A 204 22.38 -6.11 -0.19
C THR A 204 22.85 -4.78 -0.79
N MET A 205 23.28 -4.75 -2.06
CA MET A 205 23.70 -3.53 -2.73
C MET A 205 22.55 -2.68 -3.30
N SER A 206 21.35 -3.24 -3.44
CA SER A 206 20.17 -2.46 -3.85
C SER A 206 19.51 -1.78 -2.65
N MET A 207 19.24 -2.53 -1.56
CA MET A 207 18.68 -2.01 -0.31
C MET A 207 19.13 -2.79 0.93
N GLU A 208 19.24 -2.05 2.03
CA GLU A 208 19.79 -2.47 3.32
C GLU A 208 18.79 -3.21 4.25
N TYR A 209 17.54 -3.44 3.83
CA TYR A 209 16.43 -3.83 4.72
C TYR A 209 16.56 -5.23 5.36
N VAL A 210 17.28 -6.17 4.74
CA VAL A 210 17.48 -7.53 5.31
C VAL A 210 18.94 -7.86 5.61
N ILE A 211 19.87 -6.89 5.51
CA ILE A 211 21.30 -7.13 5.75
C ILE A 211 21.60 -7.67 7.16
N GLY A 212 20.78 -7.32 8.15
CA GLY A 212 20.93 -7.89 9.49
C GLY A 212 20.65 -9.40 9.53
N LEU A 213 19.73 -9.91 8.69
CA LEU A 213 19.47 -11.35 8.57
C LEU A 213 20.61 -12.12 7.90
N GLU A 214 21.45 -11.48 7.08
CA GLU A 214 22.66 -12.11 6.50
C GLU A 214 23.64 -12.58 7.58
N LEU A 215 23.65 -11.94 8.75
CA LEU A 215 24.47 -12.32 9.90
C LEU A 215 24.07 -13.70 10.49
N LEU A 216 22.89 -14.23 10.14
CA LEU A 216 22.43 -15.56 10.56
C LEU A 216 22.83 -16.70 9.63
N ARG A 217 23.40 -16.40 8.46
CA ARG A 217 23.94 -17.40 7.53
C ARG A 217 24.86 -18.45 8.19
N PRO A 218 25.84 -18.12 9.07
CA PRO A 218 26.64 -19.12 9.78
C PRO A 218 25.82 -19.96 10.78
N VAL A 219 24.74 -19.42 11.36
CA VAL A 219 23.85 -20.17 12.27
C VAL A 219 23.06 -21.22 11.48
N PHE A 220 22.54 -20.87 10.30
CA PHE A 220 21.87 -21.83 9.42
C PHE A 220 22.83 -22.93 8.94
N PHE A 221 24.09 -22.59 8.65
CA PHE A 221 25.13 -23.56 8.30
C PHE A 221 25.46 -24.50 9.47
N LEU A 222 25.57 -23.97 10.69
CA LEU A 222 25.81 -24.75 11.90
C LEU A 222 24.67 -25.76 12.15
N LEU A 223 23.41 -25.30 12.12
CA LEU A 223 22.23 -26.15 12.30
C LEU A 223 22.20 -27.30 11.27
N LEU A 224 22.42 -26.97 9.99
CA LEU A 224 22.48 -27.97 8.93
C LEU A 224 23.61 -28.98 9.14
N MET A 225 24.81 -28.54 9.51
CA MET A 225 25.96 -29.43 9.72
C MET A 225 25.75 -30.38 10.90
N ILE A 226 25.14 -29.92 11.99
CA ILE A 226 24.78 -30.76 13.14
C ILE A 226 23.78 -31.85 12.71
N GLN A 227 22.79 -31.51 11.88
CA GLN A 227 21.83 -32.48 11.33
C GLN A 227 22.47 -33.49 10.36
N MET A 228 23.57 -33.12 9.69
CA MET A 228 24.39 -34.03 8.89
C MET A 228 25.32 -34.91 9.75
N GLY A 229 25.17 -34.91 11.08
CA GLY A 229 25.96 -35.72 12.01
C GLY A 229 27.34 -35.16 12.35
N ILE A 230 27.65 -33.91 11.98
CA ILE A 230 28.94 -33.28 12.27
C ILE A 230 28.94 -32.79 13.72
N HIS A 231 29.94 -33.20 14.50
CA HIS A 231 30.11 -32.78 15.89
C HIS A 231 30.19 -31.25 16.02
N TRP A 232 29.49 -30.68 17.01
CA TRP A 232 29.22 -29.23 17.10
C TRP A 232 30.46 -28.33 16.99
N LYS A 233 31.58 -28.69 17.64
CA LYS A 233 32.85 -27.91 17.55
C LYS A 233 33.38 -27.83 16.12
N GLU A 234 33.29 -28.93 15.38
CA GLU A 234 33.74 -28.99 13.98
C GLU A 234 32.72 -28.31 13.05
N ALA A 235 31.42 -28.45 13.36
CA ALA A 235 30.34 -27.77 12.66
C ALA A 235 30.48 -26.24 12.76
N ILE A 236 30.84 -25.66 13.92
CA ILE A 236 31.13 -24.22 14.07
C ILE A 236 32.29 -23.81 13.16
N LYS A 237 33.43 -24.52 13.22
CA LYS A 237 34.60 -24.22 12.38
C LYS A 237 34.27 -24.27 10.88
N LYS A 238 33.53 -25.30 10.45
CA LYS A 238 33.09 -25.47 9.07
C LYS A 238 32.08 -24.40 8.68
N ALA A 239 31.11 -24.06 9.52
CA ALA A 239 30.11 -23.02 9.25
C ALA A 239 30.77 -21.65 9.03
N LEU A 240 31.66 -21.22 9.92
CA LEU A 240 32.43 -19.98 9.75
C LEU A 240 33.27 -20.00 8.47
N LEU A 241 33.96 -21.10 8.16
CA LEU A 241 34.74 -21.23 6.93
C LEU A 241 33.88 -21.23 5.65
N LYS A 242 32.62 -21.69 5.70
CA LYS A 242 31.67 -21.59 4.58
C LYS A 242 31.05 -20.19 4.46
N TRP A 243 31.08 -19.40 5.52
CA TRP A 243 30.54 -18.04 5.54
C TRP A 243 31.50 -16.99 4.96
N THR A 244 32.81 -17.26 4.94
CA THR A 244 33.82 -16.29 4.45
C THR A 244 33.56 -15.68 3.06
N PRO A 245 32.98 -16.36 2.04
CA PRO A 245 32.67 -15.71 0.77
C PRO A 245 31.57 -14.65 0.89
N TYR A 246 30.61 -14.86 1.80
CA TYR A 246 29.51 -13.93 2.08
C TYR A 246 29.96 -12.76 2.97
N VAL A 247 30.95 -12.98 3.84
CA VAL A 247 31.66 -11.88 4.51
C VAL A 247 32.28 -10.94 3.48
N GLY A 248 32.78 -11.45 2.35
CA GLY A 248 33.23 -10.62 1.23
C GLY A 248 32.13 -9.69 0.68
N VAL A 249 30.91 -10.19 0.52
CA VAL A 249 29.74 -9.37 0.11
C VAL A 249 29.43 -8.29 1.14
N LEU A 250 29.41 -8.64 2.44
CA LEU A 250 29.19 -7.68 3.52
C LEU A 250 30.29 -6.61 3.57
N CYS A 251 31.55 -6.98 3.35
CA CYS A 251 32.66 -6.03 3.26
C CYS A 251 32.52 -5.07 2.08
N VAL A 252 32.07 -5.55 0.91
CA VAL A 252 31.78 -4.70 -0.26
C VAL A 252 30.65 -3.72 0.06
N PHE A 253 29.56 -4.18 0.69
CA PHE A 253 28.48 -3.28 1.13
C PHE A 253 28.97 -2.23 2.12
N VAL A 254 29.70 -2.64 3.19
CA VAL A 254 30.16 -1.73 4.23
C VAL A 254 31.12 -0.67 3.66
N TYR A 255 32.06 -1.09 2.80
CA TYR A 255 32.95 -0.17 2.10
C TYR A 255 32.16 0.79 1.19
N TYR A 256 31.25 0.26 0.39
CA TYR A 256 30.44 1.10 -0.49
C TYR A 256 29.60 2.11 0.29
N ARG A 257 28.85 1.67 1.31
CA ARG A 257 27.88 2.51 2.03
C ARG A 257 28.53 3.52 2.97
N PHE A 258 29.59 3.13 3.68
CA PHE A 258 30.18 3.96 4.75
C PHE A 258 31.53 4.58 4.39
N VAL A 259 32.17 4.20 3.28
CA VAL A 259 33.45 4.79 2.83
C VAL A 259 33.32 5.50 1.48
N TYR A 260 32.82 4.82 0.45
CA TYR A 260 32.76 5.38 -0.90
C TYR A 260 31.59 6.35 -1.10
N TYR A 261 30.38 5.93 -0.73
CA TYR A 261 29.16 6.70 -0.96
C TYR A 261 29.19 8.11 -0.32
N PRO A 262 29.68 8.31 0.93
CA PRO A 262 29.80 9.64 1.54
C PRO A 262 30.89 10.54 0.90
N GLN A 263 31.74 10.01 0.02
CA GLN A 263 32.73 10.80 -0.73
C GLN A 263 32.15 11.40 -2.02
N ILE A 264 31.04 10.83 -2.53
CA ILE A 264 30.42 11.22 -3.80
C ILE A 264 29.08 11.96 -3.63
N HIS A 265 28.49 11.97 -2.43
CA HIS A 265 27.30 12.75 -2.09
C HIS A 265 27.54 13.58 -0.83
N THR A 266 27.19 14.87 -0.89
CA THR A 266 27.46 15.86 0.17
C THR A 266 26.31 16.04 1.17
N ASP A 267 25.12 15.55 0.84
CA ASP A 267 23.93 15.74 1.67
C ASP A 267 23.91 14.78 2.87
N PRO A 268 23.38 15.20 4.04
CA PRO A 268 23.28 14.34 5.20
C PRO A 268 22.42 13.10 4.89
N GLU A 269 23.01 11.92 5.05
CA GLU A 269 22.37 10.64 4.71
C GLU A 269 21.04 10.48 5.47
N ALA A 270 19.92 10.47 4.73
CA ALA A 270 18.58 10.41 5.31
C ALA A 270 18.30 9.14 6.13
N ASN A 271 19.14 8.11 6.01
CA ASN A 271 19.12 6.86 6.78
C ASN A 271 20.41 6.67 7.61
N ALA A 272 21.08 7.76 8.02
CA ALA A 272 22.26 7.70 8.88
C ALA A 272 21.98 6.86 10.15
N PRO A 273 22.96 6.09 10.66
CA PRO A 273 22.76 5.22 11.81
C PRO A 273 22.84 6.02 13.13
N LEU A 274 21.84 6.88 13.36
CA LEU A 274 21.76 7.82 14.48
C LEU A 274 21.83 7.15 15.85
N LEU A 275 21.11 6.04 16.06
CA LEU A 275 21.11 5.32 17.34
C LEU A 275 22.43 4.57 17.56
N LEU A 276 23.06 4.07 16.49
CA LEU A 276 24.41 3.50 16.59
C LEU A 276 25.43 4.57 17.02
N ARG A 277 25.33 5.77 16.45
CA ARG A 277 26.15 6.92 16.85
C ARG A 277 25.87 7.31 18.30
N GLU A 278 24.61 7.31 18.74
CA GLU A 278 24.25 7.54 20.14
C GLU A 278 24.90 6.50 21.06
N ILE A 279 24.81 5.20 20.75
CA ILE A 279 25.45 4.12 21.53
C ILE A 279 26.96 4.30 21.63
N LEU A 280 27.62 4.80 20.57
CA LEU A 280 29.07 5.02 20.57
C LEU A 280 29.51 6.25 21.40
N VAL A 281 28.66 7.27 21.52
CA VAL A 281 28.98 8.53 22.25
C VAL A 281 28.42 8.53 23.68
N HIS A 282 27.23 7.97 23.87
CA HIS A 282 26.49 7.88 25.12
C HIS A 282 25.92 6.44 25.30
N PRO A 283 26.77 5.47 25.70
CA PRO A 283 26.39 4.05 25.67
C PRO A 283 25.16 3.69 26.50
N LEU A 284 25.03 4.22 27.73
CA LEU A 284 23.92 3.86 28.62
C LEU A 284 22.57 4.40 28.13
N PRO A 285 22.41 5.69 27.75
CA PRO A 285 21.21 6.18 27.07
C PRO A 285 20.92 5.45 25.76
N GLY A 286 21.89 5.35 24.85
CA GLY A 286 21.68 4.73 23.53
C GLY A 286 21.31 3.25 23.60
N LEU A 287 21.87 2.48 24.54
CA LEU A 287 21.43 1.10 24.78
C LEU A 287 20.02 1.06 25.37
N THR A 288 19.66 1.98 26.26
CA THR A 288 18.30 2.06 26.83
C THR A 288 17.27 2.39 25.74
N HIS A 289 17.56 3.35 24.86
CA HIS A 289 16.74 3.67 23.68
C HIS A 289 16.64 2.46 22.72
N LEU A 290 17.73 1.74 22.47
CA LEU A 290 17.70 0.51 21.67
C LEU A 290 16.77 -0.54 22.30
N PHE A 291 16.90 -0.83 23.60
CA PHE A 291 16.02 -1.77 24.28
C PHE A 291 14.55 -1.33 24.26
N GLN A 292 14.28 -0.03 24.40
CA GLN A 292 12.93 0.54 24.30
C GLN A 292 12.35 0.35 22.88
N ASN A 293 13.09 0.73 21.84
CA ASN A 293 12.67 0.60 20.44
C ASN A 293 12.41 -0.88 20.10
N MET A 294 13.33 -1.78 20.52
CA MET A 294 13.17 -3.22 20.38
C MET A 294 11.92 -3.74 21.08
N ALA A 295 11.68 -3.37 22.35
CA ALA A 295 10.53 -3.85 23.11
C ALA A 295 9.19 -3.37 22.51
N GLN A 296 9.11 -2.11 22.10
CA GLN A 296 7.94 -1.54 21.45
C GLN A 296 7.66 -2.23 20.11
N ASP A 297 8.65 -2.33 19.22
CA ASP A 297 8.50 -2.97 17.92
C ASP A 297 8.23 -4.47 18.03
N LEU A 298 8.83 -5.19 18.99
CA LEU A 298 8.52 -6.59 19.28
C LEU A 298 7.07 -6.78 19.71
N SER A 299 6.57 -5.92 20.61
CA SER A 299 5.17 -5.97 21.05
C SER A 299 4.19 -5.71 19.91
N GLN A 300 4.50 -4.72 19.06
CA GLN A 300 3.71 -4.40 17.87
C GLN A 300 3.72 -5.56 16.88
N ALA A 301 4.88 -6.14 16.59
CA ALA A 301 5.04 -7.14 15.55
C ALA A 301 4.51 -8.53 15.95
N LEU A 302 4.63 -8.91 17.24
CA LEU A 302 4.20 -10.22 17.74
C LEU A 302 2.76 -10.26 18.23
N VAL A 303 2.20 -9.15 18.71
CA VAL A 303 0.86 -9.09 19.30
C VAL A 303 -0.06 -8.19 18.49
N PHE A 304 0.16 -6.88 18.52
CA PHE A 304 -0.82 -5.91 18.01
C PHE A 304 -1.02 -5.96 16.49
N ALA A 305 -0.01 -6.37 15.72
CA ALA A 305 -0.11 -6.62 14.29
C ALA A 305 -1.21 -7.64 13.97
N TRP A 306 -1.36 -8.68 14.78
CA TRP A 306 -2.36 -9.73 14.58
C TRP A 306 -3.74 -9.36 15.13
N SER A 307 -3.83 -8.40 16.07
CA SER A 307 -5.11 -7.88 16.56
C SER A 307 -5.73 -6.81 15.65
N LYS A 308 -5.03 -6.31 14.64
CA LYS A 308 -5.54 -5.27 13.71
C LYS A 308 -6.89 -5.62 13.07
N SER A 309 -7.15 -6.90 12.78
CA SER A 309 -8.42 -7.36 12.21
C SER A 309 -9.53 -7.56 13.24
N ILE A 310 -9.30 -7.33 14.53
CA ILE A 310 -10.28 -7.56 15.62
C ILE A 310 -10.30 -6.39 16.63
N VAL A 311 -9.96 -5.18 16.18
CA VAL A 311 -10.12 -3.94 16.96
C VAL A 311 -11.61 -3.75 17.23
N PRO A 312 -12.11 -3.78 18.49
CA PRO A 312 -13.55 -3.88 18.76
C PRO A 312 -14.41 -2.78 18.12
N ALA A 313 -13.87 -1.56 18.00
CA ALA A 313 -14.55 -0.42 17.39
C ALA A 313 -14.67 -0.50 15.86
N GLU A 314 -13.89 -1.37 15.19
CA GLU A 314 -13.89 -1.56 13.74
C GLU A 314 -14.67 -2.83 13.31
N ILE A 315 -15.19 -3.61 14.26
CA ILE A 315 -15.97 -4.83 13.96
C ILE A 315 -17.42 -4.46 13.63
N ASP A 316 -17.67 -4.17 12.35
CA ASP A 316 -19.01 -3.97 11.82
C ASP A 316 -19.37 -5.07 10.80
N PHE A 317 -20.35 -5.92 11.15
CA PHE A 317 -20.86 -6.98 10.28
C PHE A 317 -21.91 -6.51 9.26
N THR A 318 -22.40 -5.27 9.35
CA THR A 318 -23.24 -4.66 8.30
C THR A 318 -22.43 -4.31 7.05
N HIS A 319 -21.14 -4.01 7.22
CA HIS A 319 -20.21 -3.83 6.11
C HIS A 319 -19.85 -5.17 5.45
N THR A 320 -20.29 -5.34 4.21
CA THR A 320 -20.09 -6.56 3.40
C THR A 320 -18.62 -6.94 3.23
N THR A 321 -17.71 -5.97 3.12
CA THR A 321 -16.25 -6.18 3.07
C THR A 321 -15.72 -6.86 4.34
N THR A 322 -16.20 -6.44 5.51
CA THR A 322 -15.78 -6.98 6.82
C THR A 322 -16.26 -8.41 6.99
N LEU A 323 -17.54 -8.66 6.67
CA LEU A 323 -18.10 -10.02 6.66
C LEU A 323 -17.36 -10.94 5.67
N PHE A 324 -17.07 -10.46 4.46
CA PHE A 324 -16.30 -11.19 3.46
C PHE A 324 -14.88 -11.53 3.94
N ALA A 325 -14.19 -10.56 4.55
CA ALA A 325 -12.83 -10.72 5.08
C ALA A 325 -12.74 -11.79 6.19
N TYR A 326 -13.68 -11.81 7.14
CA TYR A 326 -13.73 -12.86 8.15
C TYR A 326 -14.14 -14.21 7.58
N ALA A 327 -15.13 -14.25 6.68
CA ALA A 327 -15.58 -15.49 6.06
C ALA A 327 -14.45 -16.15 5.25
N ILE A 328 -13.72 -15.37 4.45
CA ILE A 328 -12.60 -15.90 3.66
C ILE A 328 -11.40 -16.26 4.55
N GLY A 329 -11.12 -15.50 5.61
CA GLY A 329 -10.11 -15.86 6.62
C GLY A 329 -10.40 -17.21 7.29
N LEU A 330 -11.66 -17.45 7.69
CA LEU A 330 -12.11 -18.71 8.25
C LEU A 330 -12.01 -19.87 7.25
N VAL A 331 -12.43 -19.65 5.99
CA VAL A 331 -12.30 -20.64 4.92
C VAL A 331 -10.83 -21.00 4.69
N MET A 332 -9.94 -20.01 4.61
CA MET A 332 -8.50 -20.25 4.43
C MET A 332 -7.87 -21.00 5.61
N ALA A 333 -8.28 -20.70 6.84
CA ALA A 333 -7.87 -21.46 8.03
C ALA A 333 -8.32 -22.93 7.96
N ILE A 334 -9.60 -23.19 7.64
CA ILE A 334 -10.14 -24.55 7.49
C ILE A 334 -9.41 -25.30 6.37
N LEU A 335 -9.23 -24.69 5.20
CA LEU A 335 -8.52 -25.29 4.07
C LEU A 335 -7.06 -25.60 4.41
N ALA A 336 -6.36 -24.70 5.11
CA ALA A 336 -4.98 -24.94 5.55
C ALA A 336 -4.89 -26.11 6.56
N VAL A 337 -5.77 -26.17 7.55
CA VAL A 337 -5.82 -27.31 8.51
C VAL A 337 -6.13 -28.63 7.79
N MET A 338 -7.08 -28.64 6.84
CA MET A 338 -7.42 -29.82 6.05
C MET A 338 -6.26 -30.27 5.15
N PHE A 339 -5.61 -29.32 4.45
CA PHE A 339 -4.46 -29.57 3.59
C PHE A 339 -3.28 -30.16 4.38
N MET A 340 -2.92 -29.52 5.51
CA MET A 340 -1.79 -29.94 6.33
C MET A 340 -2.07 -31.25 7.07
N LYS A 341 -3.31 -31.54 7.50
CA LYS A 341 -3.68 -32.83 8.10
C LYS A 341 -3.42 -34.01 7.15
N GLN A 342 -3.68 -33.85 5.84
CA GLN A 342 -3.42 -34.90 4.85
C GLN A 342 -1.92 -35.16 4.62
N HIS A 343 -1.08 -34.15 4.88
CA HIS A 343 0.37 -34.24 4.84
C HIS A 343 0.98 -34.80 6.13
N ALA A 344 0.44 -34.43 7.30
CA ALA A 344 0.95 -34.83 8.62
C ALA A 344 0.78 -36.33 8.91
N VAL A 345 -0.30 -36.97 8.42
CA VAL A 345 -0.59 -38.41 8.61
C VAL A 345 0.43 -39.34 7.89
N ALA A 346 1.42 -38.78 7.19
CA ALA A 346 2.52 -39.53 6.58
C ALA A 346 3.88 -39.38 7.31
N GLY A 347 3.95 -38.61 8.41
CA GLY A 347 5.14 -38.50 9.26
C GLY A 347 5.15 -39.58 10.34
N ARG A 348 6.33 -40.10 10.69
CA ARG A 348 6.52 -41.02 11.82
C ARG A 348 6.23 -40.32 13.15
N ASP A 349 5.97 -41.11 14.19
CA ASP A 349 5.89 -40.63 15.56
C ASP A 349 7.11 -39.78 15.93
N VAL A 350 6.85 -38.64 16.55
CA VAL A 350 7.88 -37.69 16.97
C VAL A 350 8.64 -38.31 18.14
N SER A 351 9.96 -38.48 18.01
CA SER A 351 10.82 -39.01 19.06
C SER A 351 10.86 -38.09 20.28
N ASP A 352 11.08 -38.65 21.49
CA ASP A 352 11.15 -37.92 22.77
C ASP A 352 12.21 -36.80 22.84
N THR A 353 13.13 -36.74 21.88
CA THR A 353 14.18 -35.71 21.74
C THR A 353 13.89 -34.69 20.62
N ASP A 354 12.65 -34.19 20.55
CA ASP A 354 12.28 -33.16 19.59
C ASP A 354 12.86 -31.78 19.94
N HIS A 355 14.02 -31.46 19.37
CA HIS A 355 14.66 -30.15 19.53
C HIS A 355 14.04 -29.04 18.67
N PHE A 356 13.11 -29.33 17.75
CA PHE A 356 12.57 -28.32 16.83
C PHE A 356 11.92 -27.11 17.54
N PRO A 357 11.02 -27.27 18.54
CA PRO A 357 10.34 -26.12 19.15
C PRO A 357 11.32 -25.11 19.74
N LEU A 358 12.32 -25.59 20.50
CA LEU A 358 13.35 -24.74 21.10
C LEU A 358 14.27 -24.12 20.04
N GLN A 359 14.73 -24.88 19.04
CA GLN A 359 15.54 -24.35 17.94
C GLN A 359 14.81 -23.25 17.17
N SER A 360 13.53 -23.47 16.84
CA SER A 360 12.71 -22.54 16.06
C SER A 360 12.34 -21.30 16.87
N VAL A 361 12.06 -21.43 18.18
CA VAL A 361 11.82 -20.26 19.06
C VAL A 361 13.08 -19.42 19.20
N LEU A 362 14.23 -20.02 19.51
CA LEU A 362 15.49 -19.29 19.66
C LEU A 362 15.93 -18.64 18.34
N LEU A 363 15.91 -19.39 17.23
CA LEU A 363 16.30 -18.87 15.92
C LEU A 363 15.33 -17.79 15.44
N GLY A 364 14.03 -17.99 15.65
CA GLY A 364 12.99 -17.00 15.33
C GLY A 364 13.20 -15.70 16.09
N PHE A 365 13.39 -15.77 17.42
CA PHE A 365 13.63 -14.59 18.25
C PHE A 365 14.91 -13.84 17.85
N ILE A 366 16.03 -14.54 17.68
CA ILE A 366 17.29 -13.92 17.21
C ILE A 366 17.08 -13.32 15.80
N ALA A 367 16.31 -13.97 14.92
CA ALA A 367 16.02 -13.44 13.60
C ALA A 367 15.10 -12.21 13.59
N VAL A 368 14.17 -12.06 14.56
CA VAL A 368 13.43 -10.79 14.71
C VAL A 368 14.39 -9.67 15.13
N ILE A 369 15.30 -9.93 16.08
CA ILE A 369 16.33 -8.96 16.48
C ILE A 369 17.20 -8.57 15.29
N MET A 370 17.81 -9.56 14.62
CA MET A 370 18.70 -9.34 13.49
C MET A 370 17.99 -8.64 12.32
N GLY A 371 16.73 -8.97 12.05
CA GLY A 371 15.92 -8.29 11.03
C GLY A 371 15.55 -6.84 11.39
N GLY A 372 15.47 -6.50 12.68
CA GLY A 372 15.23 -5.13 13.14
C GLY A 372 16.47 -4.24 13.24
N LEU A 373 17.66 -4.82 13.40
CA LEU A 373 18.91 -4.07 13.58
C LEU A 373 19.15 -2.95 12.54
N PRO A 374 18.94 -3.15 11.22
CA PRO A 374 19.14 -2.06 10.25
C PRO A 374 18.26 -0.85 10.54
N VAL A 375 16.98 -1.08 10.86
CA VAL A 375 15.99 -0.04 11.15
C VAL A 375 16.34 0.66 12.47
N TRP A 376 16.51 -0.10 13.55
CA TRP A 376 16.77 0.46 14.89
C TRP A 376 18.07 1.26 14.91
N SER A 377 19.10 0.86 14.14
CA SER A 377 20.36 1.61 14.03
C SER A 377 20.16 3.07 13.59
N THR A 378 19.10 3.35 12.82
CA THR A 378 18.74 4.69 12.33
C THR A 378 17.81 5.48 13.27
N ASN A 379 17.58 4.97 14.47
CA ASN A 379 16.58 5.44 15.42
C ASN A 379 15.15 5.49 14.83
N ARG A 380 14.79 4.48 14.04
CA ARG A 380 13.44 4.30 13.49
C ARG A 380 12.74 3.10 14.13
N GLN A 381 11.42 3.09 14.03
CA GLN A 381 10.53 2.11 14.66
C GLN A 381 9.38 1.74 13.72
N ILE A 382 8.74 0.59 13.94
CA ILE A 382 7.60 0.13 13.12
C ILE A 382 6.25 0.77 13.51
N ILE A 383 6.25 1.65 14.51
CA ILE A 383 5.06 2.33 15.06
C ILE A 383 5.01 3.85 14.81
N LEU A 384 6.12 4.48 14.38
CA LEU A 384 6.22 5.95 14.29
C LEU A 384 5.99 6.46 12.87
N GLY A 385 4.79 6.98 12.62
CA GLY A 385 4.37 7.59 11.35
C GLY A 385 3.62 6.61 10.44
N MET A 386 2.77 7.17 9.57
CA MET A 386 1.78 6.45 8.75
C MET A 386 2.33 5.23 7.99
N TRP A 387 3.56 5.33 7.49
CA TRP A 387 4.18 4.35 6.60
C TRP A 387 5.31 3.54 7.26
N SER A 388 5.39 3.53 8.59
CA SER A 388 6.47 2.89 9.35
C SER A 388 6.41 1.36 9.35
N ASP A 389 5.24 0.77 9.09
CA ASP A 389 5.03 -0.68 9.11
C ASP A 389 5.87 -1.43 8.05
N ARG A 390 6.37 -0.74 7.03
CA ARG A 390 7.39 -1.25 6.08
C ARG A 390 8.66 -1.77 6.74
N PHE A 391 9.03 -1.21 7.89
CA PHE A 391 10.21 -1.63 8.64
C PHE A 391 10.06 -3.04 9.23
N SER A 392 8.84 -3.59 9.27
CA SER A 392 8.59 -4.97 9.67
C SER A 392 9.03 -6.04 8.65
N LEU A 393 9.45 -5.65 7.43
CA LEU A 393 9.93 -6.56 6.39
C LEU A 393 11.13 -7.42 6.84
N GLY A 394 12.06 -6.86 7.63
CA GLY A 394 13.14 -7.65 8.24
C GLY A 394 12.63 -8.59 9.33
N LEU A 395 11.75 -8.08 10.20
CA LEU A 395 11.23 -8.80 11.38
C LEU A 395 10.38 -10.03 11.00
N MET A 396 9.56 -9.93 9.94
CA MET A 396 8.58 -10.97 9.59
C MET A 396 9.20 -12.36 9.30
N PHE A 397 10.46 -12.41 8.85
CA PHE A 397 11.21 -13.65 8.69
C PHE A 397 11.31 -14.42 10.02
N GLY A 398 11.73 -13.72 11.08
CA GLY A 398 11.87 -14.30 12.42
C GLY A 398 10.52 -14.62 13.06
N ILE A 399 9.51 -13.77 12.85
CA ILE A 399 8.15 -13.95 13.40
C ILE A 399 7.50 -15.23 12.87
N ALA A 400 7.63 -15.51 11.57
CA ALA A 400 7.11 -16.72 10.96
C ALA A 400 7.73 -18.00 11.56
N ILE A 401 9.05 -17.99 11.80
CA ILE A 401 9.78 -19.11 12.42
C ILE A 401 9.42 -19.22 13.92
N LEU A 402 9.29 -18.10 14.61
CA LEU A 402 8.96 -18.03 16.04
C LEU A 402 7.55 -18.58 16.31
N LEU A 403 6.53 -18.14 15.57
CA LEU A 403 5.15 -18.65 15.73
C LEU A 403 5.05 -20.15 15.44
N ALA A 404 5.79 -20.65 14.45
CA ALA A 404 5.87 -22.09 14.16
C ALA A 404 6.53 -22.89 15.30
N GLY A 405 7.57 -22.34 15.92
CA GLY A 405 8.20 -22.93 17.11
C GLY A 405 7.30 -22.91 18.35
N LEU A 406 6.60 -21.79 18.58
CA LEU A 406 5.63 -21.64 19.67
C LEU A 406 4.45 -22.62 19.53
N ALA A 407 3.98 -22.90 18.32
CA ALA A 407 3.00 -23.95 18.07
C ALA A 407 3.55 -25.33 18.52
N GLY A 408 4.80 -25.63 18.18
CA GLY A 408 5.53 -26.81 18.63
C GLY A 408 5.58 -26.95 20.16
N TRP A 409 5.79 -25.84 20.86
CA TRP A 409 5.81 -25.80 22.33
C TRP A 409 4.41 -25.93 22.94
N PHE A 410 3.39 -25.29 22.34
CA PHE A 410 2.00 -25.34 22.77
C PHE A 410 1.39 -26.76 22.70
N SER A 411 1.73 -27.56 21.69
CA SER A 411 1.27 -28.95 21.64
C SER A 411 2.09 -29.86 20.73
N GLN A 412 2.38 -31.07 21.22
CA GLN A 412 2.88 -32.16 20.38
C GLN A 412 1.85 -32.65 19.35
N ASN A 413 0.56 -32.43 19.57
CA ASN A 413 -0.48 -32.89 18.65
C ASN A 413 -0.50 -32.03 17.36
N PRO A 414 -0.30 -32.62 16.16
CA PRO A 414 -0.20 -31.85 14.92
C PRO A 414 -1.50 -31.14 14.53
N PHE A 415 -2.67 -31.65 14.94
CA PHE A 415 -3.94 -30.96 14.71
C PHE A 415 -4.07 -29.71 15.60
N ARG A 416 -3.70 -29.80 16.89
CA ARG A 416 -3.69 -28.62 17.79
C ARG A 416 -2.72 -27.54 17.30
N ARG A 417 -1.54 -27.94 16.79
CA ARG A 417 -0.58 -27.03 16.13
C ARG A 417 -1.16 -26.34 14.90
N ALA A 418 -1.81 -27.11 14.01
CA ALA A 418 -2.46 -26.57 12.84
C ALA A 418 -3.57 -25.58 13.21
N VAL A 419 -4.40 -25.89 14.21
CA VAL A 419 -5.46 -25.00 14.70
C VAL A 419 -4.86 -23.69 15.23
N PHE A 420 -3.85 -23.75 16.10
CA PHE A 420 -3.16 -22.56 16.63
C PHE A 420 -2.64 -21.65 15.50
N LEU A 421 -1.88 -22.21 14.55
CA LEU A 421 -1.33 -21.45 13.42
C LEU A 421 -2.42 -20.93 12.46
N SER A 422 -3.55 -21.64 12.35
CA SER A 422 -4.68 -21.25 11.51
C SER A 422 -5.45 -20.04 12.03
N VAL A 423 -5.41 -19.75 13.34
CA VAL A 423 -5.98 -18.53 13.91
C VAL A 423 -5.23 -17.30 13.39
N PHE A 424 -3.89 -17.32 13.47
CA PHE A 424 -3.06 -16.26 12.89
C PHE A 424 -3.25 -16.14 11.37
N LEU A 425 -3.42 -17.28 10.66
CA LEU A 425 -3.73 -17.28 9.23
C LEU A 425 -5.07 -16.59 8.92
N ALA A 426 -6.12 -16.87 9.70
CA ALA A 426 -7.43 -16.22 9.54
C ALA A 426 -7.34 -14.70 9.78
N LEU A 427 -6.73 -14.29 10.91
CA LEU A 427 -6.60 -12.89 11.31
C LEU A 427 -5.80 -12.07 10.29
N GLY A 428 -4.67 -12.60 9.82
CA GLY A 428 -3.85 -11.93 8.81
C GLY A 428 -4.53 -11.92 7.44
N THR A 429 -5.23 -12.98 7.04
CA THR A 429 -6.00 -12.98 5.78
C THR A 429 -7.11 -11.94 5.82
N ALA A 430 -7.88 -11.86 6.91
CA ALA A 430 -8.94 -10.87 7.08
C ALA A 430 -8.38 -9.44 7.02
N PHE A 431 -7.29 -9.16 7.75
CA PHE A 431 -6.61 -7.87 7.70
C PHE A 431 -6.19 -7.48 6.28
N GLN A 432 -5.54 -8.39 5.53
CA GLN A 432 -5.04 -8.06 4.19
C GLN A 432 -6.18 -7.85 3.18
N VAL A 433 -7.30 -8.55 3.33
CA VAL A 433 -8.52 -8.35 2.51
C VAL A 433 -9.16 -6.98 2.80
N GLN A 434 -9.30 -6.61 4.07
CA GLN A 434 -9.80 -5.29 4.50
C GLN A 434 -8.87 -4.15 4.01
N ASN A 435 -7.57 -4.33 4.19
CA ASN A 435 -6.55 -3.39 3.76
C ASN A 435 -6.59 -3.16 2.23
N THR A 436 -6.66 -4.24 1.45
CA THR A 436 -6.83 -4.17 -0.02
C THR A 436 -8.09 -3.38 -0.42
N ALA A 437 -9.21 -3.52 0.30
CA ALA A 437 -10.40 -2.71 0.05
C ALA A 437 -10.18 -1.21 0.36
N LYS A 438 -9.44 -0.88 1.41
CA LYS A 438 -9.07 0.51 1.75
C LYS A 438 -8.26 1.17 0.63
N TYR A 439 -7.28 0.45 0.07
CA TYR A 439 -6.48 0.93 -1.06
C TYR A 439 -7.33 1.10 -2.34
N LYS A 440 -8.25 0.17 -2.66
CA LYS A 440 -9.20 0.36 -3.76
C LYS A 440 -10.10 1.58 -3.57
N LEU A 441 -10.61 1.83 -2.36
CA LEU A 441 -11.47 3.00 -2.08
C LEU A 441 -10.69 4.30 -2.24
N ASN A 442 -9.43 4.31 -1.81
CA ASN A 442 -8.53 5.43 -2.05
C ASN A 442 -8.25 5.65 -3.55
N TRP A 443 -8.09 4.58 -4.35
CA TRP A 443 -7.91 4.71 -5.80
C TRP A 443 -9.15 5.25 -6.53
N ASP A 444 -10.35 4.88 -6.08
CA ASP A 444 -11.58 5.51 -6.58
C ASP A 444 -11.60 7.02 -6.28
N ALA A 445 -11.16 7.44 -5.09
CA ALA A 445 -11.01 8.86 -4.74
C ALA A 445 -9.88 9.59 -5.51
N GLN A 446 -8.79 8.90 -5.85
CA GLN A 446 -7.73 9.46 -6.70
C GLN A 446 -8.23 9.67 -8.14
N LYS A 447 -8.91 8.67 -8.73
CA LYS A 447 -9.51 8.81 -10.06
C LYS A 447 -10.55 9.93 -10.10
N ASP A 448 -11.43 10.02 -9.10
CA ASP A 448 -12.44 11.06 -9.04
C ASP A 448 -11.78 12.46 -9.03
N TYR A 449 -10.80 12.67 -8.15
CA TYR A 449 -10.01 13.91 -8.11
C TYR A 449 -9.38 14.25 -9.47
N TYR A 450 -8.63 13.33 -10.08
CA TYR A 450 -7.93 13.62 -11.34
C TYR A 450 -8.89 13.79 -12.53
N ASN A 451 -10.02 13.07 -12.59
CA ASN A 451 -11.05 13.32 -13.61
C ASN A 451 -11.63 14.73 -13.46
N GLN A 452 -12.00 15.12 -12.24
CA GLN A 452 -12.54 16.46 -11.99
C GLN A 452 -11.52 17.58 -12.27
N ILE A 453 -10.23 17.36 -11.97
CA ILE A 453 -9.14 18.27 -12.36
C ILE A 453 -9.11 18.47 -13.89
N VAL A 454 -9.01 17.42 -14.71
CA VAL A 454 -8.91 17.59 -16.18
C VAL A 454 -10.21 18.10 -16.83
N TRP A 455 -11.35 17.88 -16.18
CA TRP A 455 -12.61 18.48 -16.63
C TRP A 455 -12.63 19.99 -16.39
N ARG A 456 -12.13 20.46 -15.25
CA ARG A 456 -12.16 21.87 -14.81
C ARG A 456 -10.98 22.72 -15.29
N ILE A 457 -9.83 22.08 -15.51
CA ILE A 457 -8.54 22.70 -15.83
C ILE A 457 -8.03 22.03 -17.13
N PRO A 458 -8.37 22.56 -18.32
CA PRO A 458 -7.96 21.95 -19.59
C PRO A 458 -6.44 21.93 -19.77
N ASP A 459 -5.79 23.05 -19.47
CA ASP A 459 -4.32 23.18 -19.34
C ASP A 459 -3.96 24.34 -18.39
N VAL A 460 -2.69 24.47 -18.03
CA VAL A 460 -2.17 25.49 -17.08
C VAL A 460 -0.97 26.26 -17.62
N LYS A 461 -0.72 27.45 -17.06
CA LYS A 461 0.54 28.19 -17.26
C LYS A 461 1.72 27.47 -16.58
N GLU A 462 2.93 27.62 -17.10
CA GLU A 462 4.11 26.99 -16.49
C GLU A 462 4.46 27.59 -15.11
N GLY A 463 4.71 26.70 -14.16
CA GLY A 463 4.96 27.02 -12.76
C GLY A 463 3.68 27.25 -11.95
N THR A 464 2.49 26.82 -12.41
CA THR A 464 1.26 26.88 -11.60
C THR A 464 1.36 25.98 -10.37
N ALA A 465 1.07 26.55 -9.20
CA ALA A 465 1.02 25.83 -7.93
C ALA A 465 -0.44 25.53 -7.57
N ILE A 466 -0.88 24.28 -7.69
CA ILE A 466 -2.18 23.84 -7.16
C ILE A 466 -2.10 23.85 -5.63
N LEU A 467 -2.93 24.66 -5.00
CA LEU A 467 -2.96 24.81 -3.55
C LEU A 467 -4.19 24.08 -3.00
N GLY A 468 -3.98 23.12 -2.11
CA GLY A 468 -5.06 22.46 -1.38
C GLY A 468 -4.91 22.65 0.13
N ASN A 469 -5.98 22.51 0.89
CA ASN A 469 -5.89 22.47 2.36
C ASN A 469 -5.00 21.29 2.80
N LYS A 470 -5.32 20.09 2.30
CA LYS A 470 -4.66 18.82 2.61
C LYS A 470 -4.46 18.03 1.32
N VAL A 471 -3.60 17.01 1.36
CA VAL A 471 -3.41 16.04 0.27
C VAL A 471 -4.78 15.43 -0.12
N PRO A 472 -5.16 15.39 -1.41
CA PRO A 472 -6.53 15.06 -1.81
C PRO A 472 -6.99 13.62 -1.48
N THR A 473 -6.06 12.73 -1.13
CA THR A 473 -6.38 11.33 -0.78
C THR A 473 -5.47 10.78 0.33
N GLY A 474 -6.05 10.09 1.33
CA GLY A 474 -5.36 9.69 2.56
C GLY A 474 -4.43 8.46 2.53
N LEU A 475 -3.98 8.01 1.36
CA LEU A 475 -2.94 6.96 1.18
C LEU A 475 -1.87 7.44 0.17
N SER A 476 -1.68 8.76 0.13
CA SER A 476 -0.78 9.48 -0.76
C SER A 476 0.01 10.48 0.08
N ALA A 477 1.21 10.86 -0.38
CA ALA A 477 1.91 12.03 0.15
C ALA A 477 1.63 13.25 -0.74
N GLU A 478 2.05 14.44 -0.30
CA GLU A 478 1.95 15.67 -1.08
C GLU A 478 2.60 15.52 -2.47
N TYR A 479 3.83 14.99 -2.52
CA TYR A 479 4.53 14.73 -3.78
C TYR A 479 3.82 13.70 -4.67
N SER A 480 3.03 12.78 -4.10
CA SER A 480 2.24 11.83 -4.90
C SER A 480 1.20 12.55 -5.75
N ALA A 481 0.58 13.61 -5.22
CA ALA A 481 -0.34 14.47 -5.98
C ALA A 481 0.42 15.30 -7.04
N GLY A 482 1.58 15.88 -6.68
CA GLY A 482 2.45 16.59 -7.62
C GLY A 482 2.89 15.71 -8.81
N PHE A 483 3.41 14.52 -8.56
CA PHE A 483 3.77 13.58 -9.62
C PHE A 483 2.57 13.09 -10.43
N GLY A 484 1.42 12.83 -9.80
CA GLY A 484 0.20 12.43 -10.50
C GLY A 484 -0.33 13.52 -11.44
N LEU A 485 -0.25 14.79 -11.04
CA LEU A 485 -0.53 15.93 -11.93
C LEU A 485 0.48 15.99 -13.09
N ASN A 486 1.77 15.77 -12.85
CA ASN A 486 2.77 15.85 -13.93
C ASN A 486 2.70 14.68 -14.92
N VAL A 487 2.19 13.51 -14.53
CA VAL A 487 1.83 12.42 -15.47
C VAL A 487 0.70 12.84 -16.45
N ILE A 488 -0.07 13.89 -16.12
CA ILE A 488 -1.19 14.42 -16.92
C ILE A 488 -0.78 15.70 -17.69
N TYR A 489 -0.07 16.62 -17.02
CA TYR A 489 0.21 17.96 -17.55
C TYR A 489 1.58 18.08 -18.23
N ALA A 490 2.62 17.35 -17.78
CA ALA A 490 3.95 17.43 -18.38
C ALA A 490 3.97 16.86 -19.81
N ASN A 491 4.78 17.48 -20.67
CA ASN A 491 4.94 17.10 -22.07
C ASN A 491 6.43 16.83 -22.36
N GLY A 492 6.73 15.76 -23.10
CA GLY A 492 8.09 15.42 -23.54
C GLY A 492 8.82 14.41 -22.64
N GLU A 493 10.14 14.24 -22.89
CA GLU A 493 11.00 13.26 -22.21
C GLU A 493 11.84 13.88 -21.08
N ASN A 494 11.80 15.21 -20.94
CA ASN A 494 12.50 15.96 -19.89
C ASN A 494 11.77 15.82 -18.54
N SER A 495 12.53 15.95 -17.46
CA SER A 495 12.02 15.94 -16.08
C SER A 495 11.42 17.29 -15.63
N ASP A 496 11.01 18.13 -16.57
CA ASP A 496 10.52 19.48 -16.30
C ASP A 496 9.07 19.41 -15.81
N LEU A 497 8.76 20.14 -14.73
CA LEU A 497 7.48 20.08 -14.04
C LEU A 497 6.68 21.38 -14.30
N PRO A 498 5.68 21.41 -15.22
CA PRO A 498 4.88 22.63 -15.44
C PRO A 498 3.95 22.98 -14.28
N ILE A 499 3.62 22.02 -13.41
CA ILE A 499 2.63 22.15 -12.34
C ILE A 499 3.14 21.46 -11.07
N TRP A 500 2.71 21.91 -9.89
CA TRP A 500 2.93 21.14 -8.65
C TRP A 500 1.78 21.29 -7.65
N PHE A 501 1.70 20.39 -6.67
CA PHE A 501 0.70 20.43 -5.60
C PHE A 501 1.35 20.79 -4.26
N PHE A 502 0.75 21.74 -3.54
CA PHE A 502 1.15 22.15 -2.18
C PHE A 502 -0.05 22.09 -1.23
N SER A 503 0.19 21.61 -0.01
CA SER A 503 -0.80 21.59 1.07
C SER A 503 -0.58 22.72 2.08
N ALA A 504 -1.66 23.39 2.46
CA ALA A 504 -1.70 24.36 3.54
C ALA A 504 -1.43 23.72 4.92
N ILE A 505 -1.85 22.46 5.09
CA ILE A 505 -1.65 21.67 6.30
C ILE A 505 -0.98 20.33 5.95
N SER A 506 0.19 20.08 6.55
CA SER A 506 0.89 18.79 6.47
C SER A 506 1.42 18.36 7.85
N ASP A 507 1.65 17.05 8.03
CA ASP A 507 2.28 16.47 9.24
C ASP A 507 3.70 17.01 9.54
N ARG A 508 4.29 17.79 8.62
CA ARG A 508 5.63 18.40 8.74
C ARG A 508 5.59 19.93 8.85
N GLY A 509 4.40 20.52 9.04
CA GLY A 509 4.13 21.93 8.79
C GLY A 509 3.64 22.14 7.36
N GLY A 510 2.74 23.09 7.15
CA GLY A 510 2.22 23.43 5.82
C GLY A 510 3.32 23.87 4.87
N SER A 511 3.18 23.53 3.58
CA SER A 511 4.11 23.95 2.53
C SER A 511 3.82 25.37 1.99
N ILE A 512 2.79 26.03 2.53
CA ILE A 512 2.34 27.38 2.15
C ILE A 512 2.52 28.32 3.35
N PRO A 513 3.56 29.18 3.35
CA PRO A 513 3.78 30.16 4.42
C PRO A 513 2.86 31.39 4.27
N ASP A 514 2.36 31.89 5.39
CA ASP A 514 1.70 33.19 5.62
C ASP A 514 0.49 33.59 4.72
N TYR A 515 0.15 32.80 3.70
CA TYR A 515 -0.96 33.01 2.76
C TYR A 515 -0.98 34.40 2.10
N VAL A 516 0.19 34.96 1.80
CA VAL A 516 0.32 36.24 1.08
C VAL A 516 1.09 36.11 -0.24
N GLU A 517 0.88 37.09 -1.10
CA GLU A 517 1.45 37.19 -2.45
C GLU A 517 2.98 37.21 -2.49
N GLY A 518 3.54 36.71 -3.59
CA GLY A 518 4.97 36.80 -3.91
C GLY A 518 5.91 35.85 -3.14
N ILE A 519 5.43 35.02 -2.21
CA ILE A 519 6.31 34.12 -1.44
C ILE A 519 6.73 32.93 -2.30
N PRO A 520 8.03 32.55 -2.34
CA PRO A 520 8.49 31.37 -3.06
C PRO A 520 7.88 30.07 -2.55
N LEU A 521 7.36 29.27 -3.48
CA LEU A 521 6.92 27.89 -3.27
C LEU A 521 7.90 26.95 -3.98
N LYS A 522 8.48 25.99 -3.26
CA LYS A 522 9.52 25.10 -3.79
C LYS A 522 9.28 23.65 -3.42
N PHE A 523 9.52 22.77 -4.37
CA PHE A 523 9.59 21.33 -4.14
C PHE A 523 10.93 20.79 -4.66
N GLU A 524 11.53 19.89 -3.88
CA GLU A 524 12.73 19.16 -4.27
C GLU A 524 12.64 17.72 -3.76
N LEU A 525 12.85 16.77 -4.67
CA LEU A 525 13.06 15.36 -4.34
C LEU A 525 14.14 14.80 -5.26
N ARG A 526 15.35 14.65 -4.69
CA ARG A 526 16.54 14.16 -5.39
C ARG A 526 16.91 15.11 -6.53
N ASP A 527 16.95 14.66 -7.78
CA ASP A 527 17.23 15.49 -8.96
C ASP A 527 16.01 16.23 -9.53
N ILE A 528 14.81 15.97 -9.00
CA ILE A 528 13.55 16.57 -9.48
C ILE A 528 13.22 17.80 -8.63
N LYS A 529 12.95 18.93 -9.31
CA LYS A 529 12.73 20.24 -8.68
C LYS A 529 11.58 21.00 -9.33
N PHE A 530 10.88 21.79 -8.54
CA PHE A 530 9.86 22.74 -8.99
C PHE A 530 9.97 24.05 -8.20
N ASP A 531 9.94 25.17 -8.92
CA ASP A 531 10.02 26.53 -8.38
C ASP A 531 8.81 27.35 -8.83
N SER A 532 8.14 28.01 -7.89
CA SER A 532 6.96 28.85 -8.11
C SER A 532 6.85 29.93 -7.02
N THR A 533 5.75 30.67 -7.01
CA THR A 533 5.36 31.64 -5.98
C THR A 533 3.87 31.52 -5.68
N THR A 534 3.43 32.03 -4.53
CA THR A 534 1.99 32.16 -4.20
C THR A 534 1.20 32.96 -5.26
N SER A 535 1.85 33.88 -5.98
CA SER A 535 1.28 34.62 -7.14
C SER A 535 1.04 33.76 -8.40
N LYS A 536 1.37 32.47 -8.36
CA LYS A 536 0.97 31.45 -9.34
C LYS A 536 0.10 30.37 -8.70
N GLY A 537 -0.44 30.64 -7.52
CA GLY A 537 -1.33 29.77 -6.77
C GLY A 537 -2.67 29.59 -7.45
N LEU A 538 -3.20 28.37 -7.42
CA LEU A 538 -4.53 28.04 -7.87
C LEU A 538 -5.19 27.16 -6.81
N ALA A 539 -6.01 27.76 -5.95
CA ALA A 539 -6.61 27.06 -4.82
C ALA A 539 -7.72 26.12 -5.29
N VAL A 540 -7.71 24.88 -4.80
CA VAL A 540 -8.71 23.86 -5.09
C VAL A 540 -9.30 23.29 -3.79
N TYR A 541 -10.63 23.23 -3.75
CA TYR A 541 -11.39 22.58 -2.69
C TYR A 541 -11.92 21.24 -3.19
N TYR A 542 -11.75 20.18 -2.40
CA TYR A 542 -12.17 18.83 -2.77
C TYR A 542 -12.46 17.98 -1.52
N LYS A 543 -13.69 17.46 -1.41
CA LYS A 543 -14.12 16.52 -0.37
C LYS A 543 -14.85 15.34 -1.04
N TYR A 544 -14.12 14.22 -1.19
CA TYR A 544 -14.56 13.06 -1.98
C TYR A 544 -15.94 12.55 -1.56
N GLY A 545 -16.88 12.54 -2.51
CA GLY A 545 -18.25 12.03 -2.31
C GLY A 545 -19.23 13.01 -1.66
N GLU A 546 -18.76 14.12 -1.08
CA GLU A 546 -19.55 15.18 -0.46
C GLU A 546 -19.92 16.28 -1.46
N SER A 547 -18.94 16.80 -2.20
CA SER A 547 -19.13 17.80 -3.26
C SER A 547 -18.23 17.51 -4.46
N CYS A 548 -18.56 18.14 -5.58
CA CYS A 548 -17.62 18.27 -6.69
C CYS A 548 -16.39 19.11 -6.26
N LEU A 549 -15.26 18.91 -6.96
CA LEU A 549 -14.08 19.75 -6.85
C LEU A 549 -14.43 21.20 -7.22
N ARG A 550 -13.79 22.19 -6.63
CA ARG A 550 -13.97 23.61 -7.00
C ARG A 550 -12.62 24.30 -7.11
N VAL A 551 -12.45 25.10 -8.16
CA VAL A 551 -11.41 26.13 -8.22
C VAL A 551 -11.92 27.30 -7.40
N MET A 552 -11.25 27.59 -6.29
CA MET A 552 -11.72 28.56 -5.30
C MET A 552 -11.25 29.96 -5.66
N THR A 553 -12.08 30.96 -5.37
CA THR A 553 -11.82 32.38 -5.66
C THR A 553 -12.09 33.25 -4.43
N SER A 554 -11.67 34.52 -4.47
CA SER A 554 -12.04 35.50 -3.44
C SER A 554 -13.55 35.75 -3.32
N GLN A 555 -14.34 35.37 -4.34
CA GLN A 555 -15.81 35.39 -4.29
C GLN A 555 -16.39 34.23 -3.46
N ASP A 556 -15.64 33.16 -3.22
CA ASP A 556 -16.07 32.00 -2.44
C ASP A 556 -15.80 32.16 -0.92
N LYS A 557 -15.52 33.39 -0.45
CA LYS A 557 -15.21 33.68 0.97
C LYS A 557 -16.35 33.37 1.95
N THR A 558 -17.57 33.28 1.45
CA THR A 558 -18.78 32.88 2.20
C THR A 558 -19.19 31.42 1.93
N TYR A 559 -18.34 30.62 1.28
CA TYR A 559 -18.62 29.21 1.00
C TYR A 559 -18.83 28.42 2.31
N PRO A 560 -19.80 27.49 2.38
CA PRO A 560 -20.15 26.88 3.65
C PRO A 560 -19.09 25.91 4.18
N ASN A 561 -18.78 26.02 5.47
CA ASN A 561 -17.87 25.13 6.20
C ASN A 561 -16.43 25.08 5.64
N LEU A 562 -15.90 26.22 5.18
CA LEU A 562 -14.44 26.38 5.05
C LEU A 562 -13.79 26.37 6.44
N ASP A 563 -12.64 25.72 6.58
CA ASP A 563 -11.74 25.97 7.72
C ASP A 563 -10.87 27.22 7.50
N ASP A 564 -10.11 27.63 8.53
CA ASP A 564 -9.30 28.86 8.48
C ASP A 564 -8.28 28.80 7.33
N SER A 565 -7.63 27.64 7.11
CA SER A 565 -6.66 27.45 6.03
C SER A 565 -7.31 27.43 4.65
N GLU A 566 -8.50 26.81 4.52
CA GLU A 566 -9.32 26.88 3.30
C GLU A 566 -9.75 28.31 2.96
N SER A 567 -9.98 29.15 3.98
CA SER A 567 -10.38 30.55 3.83
C SER A 567 -9.21 31.47 3.44
N GLU A 568 -8.02 31.25 4.02
CA GLU A 568 -6.81 32.01 3.68
C GLU A 568 -6.29 31.69 2.28
N LEU A 569 -6.43 30.44 1.80
CA LEU A 569 -6.07 30.06 0.43
C LEU A 569 -6.78 30.88 -0.68
N LEU A 570 -7.93 31.50 -0.36
CA LEU A 570 -8.70 32.31 -1.31
C LEU A 570 -7.99 33.62 -1.71
N SER A 571 -7.10 34.13 -0.85
CA SER A 571 -6.38 35.40 -1.08
C SER A 571 -5.28 35.27 -2.13
N ILE A 572 -4.71 34.06 -2.29
CA ILE A 572 -3.59 33.70 -3.17
C ILE A 572 -4.03 32.72 -4.28
N SER A 573 -5.31 32.74 -4.65
CA SER A 573 -5.86 31.92 -5.73
C SER A 573 -6.05 32.74 -6.99
N HIS A 574 -5.42 32.31 -8.08
CA HIS A 574 -5.36 33.00 -9.37
C HIS A 574 -5.97 32.13 -10.49
N PRO A 575 -7.31 32.17 -10.71
CA PRO A 575 -7.97 31.34 -11.73
C PRO A 575 -7.45 31.58 -13.16
N ASP A 576 -6.82 32.71 -13.45
CA ASP A 576 -6.22 33.01 -14.74
C ASP A 576 -4.98 32.13 -15.05
N GLN A 577 -4.47 31.36 -14.09
CA GLN A 577 -3.48 30.31 -14.34
C GLN A 577 -4.03 29.19 -15.25
N ILE A 578 -5.36 29.06 -15.36
CA ILE A 578 -6.05 28.09 -16.22
C ILE A 578 -6.12 28.61 -17.65
N ILE A 579 -5.67 27.82 -18.61
CA ILE A 579 -5.79 28.12 -20.04
C ILE A 579 -7.15 27.57 -20.52
N THR A 580 -8.19 28.41 -20.47
CA THR A 580 -9.59 27.98 -20.67
C THR A 580 -9.93 27.56 -22.11
N GLU A 581 -9.18 28.05 -23.10
CA GLU A 581 -9.35 27.73 -24.53
C GLU A 581 -8.58 26.48 -24.98
N ALA A 582 -7.75 25.89 -24.12
CA ALA A 582 -6.98 24.70 -24.47
C ALA A 582 -7.88 23.48 -24.71
N ALA A 583 -7.41 22.58 -25.57
CA ALA A 583 -8.07 21.28 -25.77
C ALA A 583 -8.10 20.53 -24.43
N SER A 584 -9.25 19.94 -24.07
CA SER A 584 -9.37 19.20 -22.80
C SER A 584 -8.43 18.01 -22.78
N LYS A 585 -7.47 18.01 -21.84
CA LYS A 585 -6.63 16.84 -21.56
C LYS A 585 -7.50 15.65 -21.10
N SER A 586 -7.10 14.44 -21.49
CA SER A 586 -7.68 13.18 -21.03
C SER A 586 -6.67 12.47 -20.12
N LEU A 587 -7.16 11.78 -19.09
CA LEU A 587 -6.30 10.94 -18.25
C LEU A 587 -5.65 9.80 -19.08
N PRO A 588 -4.35 9.47 -18.85
CA PRO A 588 -3.71 8.34 -19.52
C PRO A 588 -4.45 7.03 -19.24
N SER A 589 -5.05 6.45 -20.28
CA SER A 589 -5.95 5.30 -20.16
C SER A 589 -5.26 4.00 -19.74
N GLU A 590 -3.97 3.87 -20.03
CA GLU A 590 -3.13 2.76 -19.54
C GLU A 590 -2.93 2.75 -18.02
N LEU A 591 -3.06 3.92 -17.38
CA LEU A 591 -2.91 4.14 -15.93
C LEU A 591 -4.26 4.20 -15.21
N PHE A 592 -5.16 5.08 -15.66
CA PHE A 592 -6.43 5.35 -14.97
C PHE A 592 -7.60 4.50 -15.46
N GLY A 593 -7.46 3.83 -16.61
CA GLY A 593 -8.52 3.09 -17.28
C GLY A 593 -9.37 3.97 -18.19
N SER A 594 -10.64 3.61 -18.38
CA SER A 594 -11.62 4.48 -19.05
C SER A 594 -11.88 5.74 -18.22
N GLU A 595 -12.19 6.85 -18.90
CA GLU A 595 -12.70 8.07 -18.26
C GLU A 595 -13.89 7.76 -17.33
N ALA A 596 -14.04 8.52 -16.24
CA ALA A 596 -15.20 8.41 -15.39
C ALA A 596 -16.48 8.78 -16.15
N SER A 597 -17.60 8.12 -15.82
CA SER A 597 -18.91 8.46 -16.39
C SER A 597 -19.24 9.93 -16.15
N HIS A 598 -19.72 10.62 -17.19
CA HIS A 598 -20.13 12.03 -17.15
C HIS A 598 -21.40 12.25 -16.30
N GLY A 599 -21.25 12.10 -14.98
CA GLY A 599 -22.26 12.43 -13.98
C GLY A 599 -22.31 13.93 -13.70
N TRP A 600 -23.04 14.33 -12.66
CA TRP A 600 -23.25 15.76 -12.34
C TRP A 600 -21.94 16.57 -12.27
N CYS A 601 -20.90 16.06 -11.61
CA CYS A 601 -19.64 16.80 -11.48
C CYS A 601 -18.96 17.09 -12.82
N TYR A 602 -19.10 16.25 -13.85
CA TYR A 602 -18.59 16.56 -15.19
C TYR A 602 -19.24 17.84 -15.74
N TYR A 603 -20.57 17.90 -15.71
CA TYR A 603 -21.32 19.06 -16.18
C TYR A 603 -21.03 20.29 -15.33
N PHE A 604 -20.94 20.14 -14.01
CA PHE A 604 -20.53 21.23 -13.11
C PHE A 604 -19.13 21.77 -13.44
N GLN A 605 -18.11 20.91 -13.61
CA GLN A 605 -16.76 21.38 -13.95
C GLN A 605 -16.71 22.11 -15.30
N LYS A 606 -17.44 21.62 -16.31
CA LYS A 606 -17.52 22.27 -17.62
C LYS A 606 -18.35 23.56 -17.58
N ALA A 607 -19.36 23.64 -16.71
CA ALA A 607 -20.16 24.83 -16.48
C ALA A 607 -19.35 25.93 -15.76
N ASP A 608 -18.64 25.62 -14.68
CA ASP A 608 -17.82 26.60 -13.96
C ASP A 608 -16.61 27.09 -14.80
N LEU A 609 -16.06 26.22 -15.66
CA LEU A 609 -15.07 26.63 -16.68
C LEU A 609 -15.66 27.57 -17.74
N ALA A 610 -16.89 27.31 -18.19
CA ALA A 610 -17.60 28.18 -19.14
C ALA A 610 -17.97 29.53 -18.51
N ARG A 611 -18.41 29.53 -17.24
CA ARG A 611 -18.65 30.71 -16.39
C ARG A 611 -17.42 31.58 -16.28
N GLN A 612 -16.25 31.00 -15.99
CA GLN A 612 -14.98 31.72 -15.94
C GLN A 612 -14.63 32.47 -17.24
N SER A 613 -15.17 32.02 -18.38
CA SER A 613 -14.99 32.65 -19.70
C SER A 613 -16.20 33.48 -20.16
N GLY A 614 -17.18 33.75 -19.28
CA GLY A 614 -18.40 34.51 -19.60
C GLY A 614 -19.36 33.82 -20.59
N GLN A 615 -19.23 32.51 -20.81
CA GLN A 615 -20.00 31.75 -21.81
C GLN A 615 -21.37 31.33 -21.25
N TRP A 616 -22.19 32.29 -20.82
CA TRP A 616 -23.43 32.06 -20.06
C TRP A 616 -24.42 31.09 -20.72
N GLN A 617 -24.66 31.20 -22.03
CA GLN A 617 -25.55 30.26 -22.74
C GLN A 617 -25.06 28.80 -22.62
N LYS A 618 -23.75 28.57 -22.76
CA LYS A 618 -23.14 27.25 -22.65
C LYS A 618 -23.27 26.66 -21.25
N VAL A 619 -23.30 27.49 -20.21
CA VAL A 619 -23.59 27.05 -18.83
C VAL A 619 -25.01 26.50 -18.73
N LEU A 620 -25.99 27.20 -19.32
CA LEU A 620 -27.38 26.74 -19.37
C LEU A 620 -27.53 25.47 -20.22
N ASP A 621 -26.87 25.40 -21.38
CA ASP A 621 -26.89 24.21 -22.25
C ASP A 621 -26.34 22.96 -21.54
N LEU A 622 -25.23 23.11 -20.80
CA LEU A 622 -24.65 22.05 -19.97
C LEU A 622 -25.57 21.63 -18.83
N HIS A 623 -26.24 22.59 -18.18
CA HIS A 623 -27.23 22.29 -17.15
C HIS A 623 -28.42 21.51 -17.70
N HIS A 624 -28.98 21.93 -18.84
CA HIS A 624 -30.08 21.25 -19.50
C HIS A 624 -29.69 19.83 -19.91
N ALA A 625 -28.48 19.61 -20.43
CA ALA A 625 -27.97 18.28 -20.73
C ALA A 625 -27.87 17.38 -19.47
N ALA A 626 -27.42 17.92 -18.34
CA ALA A 626 -27.36 17.20 -17.07
C ALA A 626 -28.77 16.81 -16.56
N VAL A 627 -29.70 17.77 -16.52
CA VAL A 627 -31.07 17.56 -16.03
C VAL A 627 -31.85 16.58 -16.93
N ASN A 628 -31.72 16.70 -18.26
CA ASN A 628 -32.30 15.75 -19.21
C ASN A 628 -31.73 14.32 -19.05
N SER A 629 -30.53 14.18 -18.49
CA SER A 629 -29.91 12.90 -18.15
C SER A 629 -30.28 12.40 -16.73
N GLY A 630 -31.17 13.09 -16.01
CA GLY A 630 -31.56 12.77 -14.64
C GLY A 630 -30.49 13.06 -13.58
N LEU A 631 -29.52 13.92 -13.89
CA LEU A 631 -28.41 14.26 -13.01
C LEU A 631 -28.70 15.54 -12.20
N GLY A 632 -28.19 15.58 -10.98
CA GLY A 632 -28.29 16.74 -10.09
C GLY A 632 -27.20 16.73 -9.00
N PRO A 633 -27.00 17.88 -8.33
CA PRO A 633 -26.00 18.04 -7.28
C PRO A 633 -26.34 17.28 -6.01
N LYS A 634 -25.30 17.03 -5.21
CA LYS A 634 -25.45 16.73 -3.77
C LYS A 634 -25.32 17.96 -2.90
N ASN A 635 -24.56 18.97 -3.36
CA ASN A 635 -24.33 20.22 -2.65
C ASN A 635 -24.93 21.37 -3.47
N GLY A 636 -25.87 22.11 -2.90
CA GLY A 636 -26.57 23.20 -3.56
C GLY A 636 -25.65 24.31 -4.08
N THR A 637 -24.47 24.53 -3.49
CA THR A 637 -23.48 25.51 -3.99
C THR A 637 -23.04 25.22 -5.42
N GLU A 638 -23.17 23.98 -5.90
CA GLU A 638 -22.89 23.56 -7.28
C GLU A 638 -23.89 24.16 -8.30
N TYR A 639 -25.01 24.74 -7.85
CA TYR A 639 -25.91 25.52 -8.72
C TYR A 639 -25.44 26.96 -8.99
N ALA A 640 -24.41 27.47 -8.29
CA ALA A 640 -23.97 28.86 -8.43
C ALA A 640 -23.68 29.29 -9.90
N PRO A 641 -22.93 28.51 -10.72
CA PRO A 641 -22.73 28.86 -12.13
C PRO A 641 -24.02 29.05 -12.93
N ILE A 642 -25.04 28.27 -12.61
CA ILE A 642 -26.32 28.25 -13.32
C ILE A 642 -27.18 29.45 -12.88
N ILE A 643 -27.16 29.78 -11.58
CA ILE A 643 -27.85 30.96 -11.04
C ILE A 643 -27.26 32.24 -11.64
N GLU A 644 -25.92 32.35 -11.74
CA GLU A 644 -25.25 33.46 -12.43
C GLU A 644 -25.64 33.53 -13.91
N ALA A 645 -25.62 32.39 -14.62
CA ALA A 645 -25.99 32.33 -16.04
C ALA A 645 -27.46 32.70 -16.30
N LEU A 646 -28.38 32.28 -15.44
CA LEU A 646 -29.80 32.67 -15.50
C LEU A 646 -29.98 34.17 -15.25
N GLY A 647 -29.20 34.77 -14.33
CA GLY A 647 -29.17 36.22 -14.14
C GLY A 647 -28.70 36.95 -15.40
N HIS A 648 -27.58 36.52 -15.98
CA HIS A 648 -27.05 37.09 -17.23
C HIS A 648 -27.96 36.86 -18.46
N SER A 649 -28.87 35.89 -18.43
CA SER A 649 -29.89 35.70 -19.48
C SER A 649 -31.21 36.44 -19.22
N GLY A 650 -31.35 37.13 -18.09
CA GLY A 650 -32.59 37.79 -17.67
C GLY A 650 -33.67 36.83 -17.11
N SER A 651 -33.33 35.56 -16.86
CA SER A 651 -34.23 34.51 -16.36
C SER A 651 -34.38 34.56 -14.82
N TRP A 652 -34.65 35.76 -14.29
CA TRP A 652 -34.57 36.09 -12.86
C TRP A 652 -35.40 35.19 -11.94
N GLU A 653 -36.63 34.86 -12.35
CA GLU A 653 -37.53 34.03 -11.54
C GLU A 653 -37.08 32.57 -11.46
N GLU A 654 -36.39 32.06 -12.48
CA GLU A 654 -35.78 30.73 -12.46
C GLU A 654 -34.53 30.73 -11.58
N ALA A 655 -33.69 31.78 -11.67
CA ALA A 655 -32.55 31.98 -10.79
C ALA A 655 -32.97 31.99 -9.31
N ARG A 656 -34.06 32.68 -8.97
CA ARG A 656 -34.63 32.69 -7.60
C ARG A 656 -35.06 31.30 -7.14
N LYS A 657 -35.86 30.58 -7.94
CA LYS A 657 -36.31 29.22 -7.61
C LYS A 657 -35.14 28.27 -7.40
N LEU A 658 -34.13 28.35 -8.26
CA LEU A 658 -32.94 27.52 -8.17
C LEU A 658 -32.09 27.87 -6.92
N THR A 659 -32.00 29.16 -6.57
CA THR A 659 -31.34 29.64 -5.34
C THR A 659 -32.01 29.06 -4.09
N ASN A 660 -33.34 29.14 -4.00
CA ASN A 660 -34.08 28.57 -2.86
C ASN A 660 -33.87 27.06 -2.77
N ARG A 661 -33.91 26.35 -3.90
CA ARG A 661 -33.63 24.90 -3.96
C ARG A 661 -32.19 24.55 -3.58
N ALA A 662 -31.22 25.39 -3.91
CA ALA A 662 -29.83 25.22 -3.52
C ALA A 662 -29.62 25.39 -2.00
N VAL A 663 -30.31 26.37 -1.40
CA VAL A 663 -30.29 26.58 0.05
C VAL A 663 -30.95 25.43 0.80
N GLU A 664 -32.08 24.89 0.32
CA GLU A 664 -32.68 23.67 0.90
C GLU A 664 -31.72 22.47 0.91
N LEU A 665 -30.87 22.34 -0.12
CA LEU A 665 -30.01 21.17 -0.31
C LEU A 665 -28.79 21.16 0.63
N THR A 666 -28.22 22.33 0.94
CA THR A 666 -27.01 22.46 1.78
C THR A 666 -27.30 23.05 3.17
N GLY A 667 -28.45 23.70 3.37
CA GLY A 667 -28.89 24.29 4.64
C GLY A 667 -28.18 25.60 4.98
N ASN A 668 -26.85 25.59 5.12
CA ASN A 668 -26.05 26.74 5.51
C ASN A 668 -25.47 27.55 4.33
N ALA A 669 -26.03 27.39 3.13
CA ALA A 669 -25.57 28.09 1.91
C ALA A 669 -26.14 29.51 1.73
N LYS A 670 -26.95 30.03 2.66
CA LYS A 670 -27.53 31.38 2.57
C LYS A 670 -26.47 32.49 2.33
N PRO A 671 -25.38 32.61 3.12
CA PRO A 671 -24.40 33.68 2.94
C PRO A 671 -23.70 33.63 1.57
N TYR A 672 -23.44 32.42 1.08
CA TYR A 672 -22.87 32.18 -0.25
C TYR A 672 -23.75 32.73 -1.37
N PHE A 673 -25.05 32.46 -1.31
CA PHE A 673 -25.99 32.98 -2.31
C PHE A 673 -26.28 34.47 -2.14
N CYS A 674 -26.22 35.03 -0.93
CA CYS A 674 -26.24 36.49 -0.73
C CYS A 674 -25.11 37.17 -1.52
N GLN A 675 -23.89 36.66 -1.45
CA GLN A 675 -22.73 37.22 -2.17
C GLN A 675 -22.85 37.07 -3.68
N ILE A 676 -23.39 35.94 -4.18
CA ILE A 676 -23.66 35.74 -5.62
C ILE A 676 -24.69 36.76 -6.11
N TRP A 677 -25.83 36.91 -5.42
CA TRP A 677 -26.86 37.87 -5.83
C TRP A 677 -26.40 39.32 -5.74
N ASP A 678 -25.51 39.68 -4.81
CA ASP A 678 -24.90 41.00 -4.75
C ASP A 678 -24.10 41.35 -6.00
N SER A 679 -23.46 40.36 -6.64
CA SER A 679 -22.79 40.58 -7.94
C SER A 679 -23.79 40.81 -9.09
N LEU A 680 -24.96 40.16 -9.04
CA LEU A 680 -26.00 40.24 -10.07
C LEU A 680 -26.86 41.52 -9.99
N LYS A 681 -26.88 42.23 -8.86
CA LYS A 681 -27.68 43.46 -8.64
C LYS A 681 -27.40 44.60 -9.63
N THR A 682 -26.26 44.54 -10.32
CA THR A 682 -25.84 45.56 -11.30
C THR A 682 -26.37 45.30 -12.71
N LEU A 683 -27.01 44.15 -12.94
CA LEU A 683 -27.58 43.76 -14.23
C LEU A 683 -29.00 44.31 -14.41
N ASP A 684 -29.33 44.69 -15.64
CA ASP A 684 -30.63 45.25 -15.99
C ASP A 684 -31.79 44.28 -15.67
N GLY A 685 -32.81 44.79 -14.98
CA GLY A 685 -34.00 44.02 -14.59
C GLY A 685 -33.87 43.17 -13.32
N SER A 686 -32.69 43.12 -12.69
CA SER A 686 -32.46 42.35 -11.46
C SER A 686 -33.23 42.88 -10.22
N GLN A 687 -33.36 44.20 -10.10
CA GLN A 687 -33.80 44.96 -8.92
C GLN A 687 -34.91 44.30 -8.09
N THR A 688 -36.09 44.04 -8.68
CA THR A 688 -37.27 43.54 -7.96
C THR A 688 -37.09 42.10 -7.46
N VAL A 689 -36.39 41.26 -8.22
CA VAL A 689 -36.14 39.87 -7.83
C VAL A 689 -35.00 39.79 -6.83
N TYR A 690 -33.96 40.63 -7.00
CA TYR A 690 -32.86 40.80 -6.04
C TYR A 690 -33.39 41.17 -4.65
N GLU A 691 -34.21 42.21 -4.52
CA GLU A 691 -34.80 42.63 -3.24
C GLU A 691 -35.59 41.50 -2.56
N THR A 692 -36.31 40.69 -3.36
CA THR A 692 -37.04 39.52 -2.86
C THR A 692 -36.10 38.41 -2.38
N VAL A 693 -35.05 38.11 -3.13
CA VAL A 693 -34.07 37.06 -2.77
C VAL A 693 -33.28 37.44 -1.51
N ILE A 694 -32.82 38.68 -1.40
CA ILE A 694 -32.10 39.19 -0.23
C ILE A 694 -32.96 39.06 1.03
N HIS A 695 -34.27 39.34 0.93
CA HIS A 695 -35.23 39.12 2.01
C HIS A 695 -35.47 37.63 2.31
N ASP A 696 -35.75 36.80 1.30
CA ASP A 696 -35.99 35.35 1.47
C ASP A 696 -34.79 34.61 2.11
N LEU A 697 -33.57 35.05 1.75
CA LEU A 697 -32.33 34.49 2.27
C LEU A 697 -31.94 35.03 3.65
N ASP A 698 -32.57 36.09 4.15
CA ASP A 698 -32.16 36.81 5.38
C ASP A 698 -30.71 37.34 5.25
N CYS A 699 -30.40 37.91 4.10
CA CYS A 699 -29.15 38.62 3.87
C CYS A 699 -29.21 39.97 4.59
N GLY A 700 -28.55 40.08 5.76
CA GLY A 700 -28.36 41.37 6.44
C GLY A 700 -27.53 42.36 5.60
N GLU A 701 -27.18 43.52 6.17
CA GLU A 701 -26.27 44.47 5.49
C GLU A 701 -24.92 43.79 5.18
N ILE A 702 -24.75 43.38 3.92
CA ILE A 702 -23.50 42.83 3.39
C ILE A 702 -22.49 43.99 3.34
N ARG A 703 -21.41 43.88 4.11
CA ARG A 703 -20.34 44.88 4.24
C ARG A 703 -19.07 44.47 3.51
#